data_AF-A0A931IYJ3-F1
#
_entry.id   AF-A0A931IYJ3-F1
#
_cell.length_a   1.000
_cell.length_b   1.000
_cell.length_c   1.000
_cell.angle_alpha   90.00
_cell.angle_beta   90.00
_cell.angle_gamma   90.00
#
_symmetry.space_group_name_H-M   'P 1'
#
loop_
_entity.id
_entity.type
_entity.pdbx_description
1 polymer ?
#
loop_
_entity_poly.entity_id
_entity_poly.type
_entity_poly.pdbx_seq_one_letter_code
_entity_poly.pdbx_strand_id
1 'polypeptide(L)'
;MRLNSIKLSGFKSFADSTVFQLPGQRVGVVGPNGCGKSNIMDAVRWVLGESKASELRGESMQDVIFNGSNTRKPASRASVELVFDNSLARAGGAWNQFSEIAVKRVLTRDGTSSYFINNQVVRRKDVQDVFLGTGLGPRAYAIIGQGTISRIIESKPEELRLFLEEAAGVSKYKERRRETENRLKDTRENLTRVEDILRELDSNLDRLERQAEVATKYRELQGLGERRLHQLWFLKSRDAAREFERVQAAGREAVNALEARIAELRAIEARLEEVRQAHFAAGDALHAEQGRFAEAQLAVSRLEERIRYVVESRNKAGSRRDEIRGQQALWNERAAQAMAELEQLAEQMAAGDEEKELAAARAEELAAQLPDLEDALRAAQSRANEKRQVAVQVQQQIQVLAAESRALDEQARALRQRRERLDAQTATLNLPDAGAVEQLKERSAEADAQWEEAQARVEDLSEREPELDAARRAAQTETHTQTAQLAQTTARLEALRALQEKVQSQGKLGPWLEKQGLDNLTALWKRLHIAPGWETALEASMRERMAAIEVSRLDLVRAFEQDAPPTRMAFYTLTEASPPATHHALPELTSLLRVEQPGLKALLADWLDGVYTAPDLATALTQRDQLGHGELIVTKAGHAVSRQAVAFYAPDSEQSGLLARAQEIELLEAQRREQEAQVDEARVAQGRADQAHAAVAAQLAEARRAAEALRAQAHALQVDALRLSQAFEAAHAQASRLKEERAELDAGEEGVLERRAEGEARFEELDIQLAEAQQRHADLEEDTIQAERRLNDAREALRQAERRAQEAQFGARALLARQAELQRTQATAQQEAQGGDEQLARLNVELAELDDSAAQAGLQDALDAKLTAEGVLAQARSAYDDLTAQLRKADEERQVTERALEPLRARITELQLEEQAAQLGGAQFREQLEAAGVDPEALAQGIEAEGVRLTGLQGEIDRIQREIAALGAVNLAALEELGSARERKTFLDAQMADLLAAIKTLEDAIRRIDLETQDLLSNTFERVNAEFGRMFPQLFGGGQARLVMTGDSILEAGVQVMAQPPGKKNSTIHLLSGGEKALTAIALVFAIFQLNPAPFCLLDEVDAPLDDANTERYARLVTEMSRGTQFLFISHNKIAMEMAEQLVGVTMQEQGVSRVVAVDMEAALGLAEI
;
A
#
# COMPACT_ATOMS: atom_id res chain seq x y z
N MET A 1 -42.99 46.52 19.88
CA MET A 1 -43.23 45.78 18.62
C MET A 1 -44.60 45.14 18.75
N ARG A 2 -45.47 45.28 17.75
CA ARG A 2 -46.82 44.67 17.70
C ARG A 2 -47.06 44.08 16.32
N LEU A 3 -47.81 42.99 16.21
CA LEU A 3 -48.11 42.37 14.92
C LEU A 3 -49.31 43.11 14.29
N ASN A 4 -49.07 43.84 13.19
CA ASN A 4 -50.08 44.68 12.54
C ASN A 4 -50.89 43.88 11.51
N SER A 5 -50.21 43.13 10.63
CA SER A 5 -50.89 42.26 9.66
C SER A 5 -50.10 41.02 9.25
N ILE A 6 -50.81 40.00 8.79
CA ILE A 6 -50.27 38.75 8.22
C ILE A 6 -50.80 38.62 6.79
N LYS A 7 -49.92 38.52 5.79
CA LYS A 7 -50.29 38.29 4.38
C LYS A 7 -49.89 36.88 3.97
N LEU A 8 -50.87 36.08 3.52
CA LEU A 8 -50.69 34.70 3.06
C LEU A 8 -51.01 34.61 1.57
N SER A 9 -50.21 33.88 0.79
CA SER A 9 -50.52 33.55 -0.60
C SER A 9 -49.94 32.19 -0.96
N GLY A 10 -50.78 31.31 -1.53
CA GLY A 10 -50.39 29.96 -1.94
C GLY A 10 -49.94 29.06 -0.78
N PHE A 11 -50.33 29.37 0.47
CA PHE A 11 -49.89 28.68 1.68
C PHE A 11 -50.96 27.72 2.19
N LYS A 12 -50.66 26.41 2.20
CA LYS A 12 -51.55 25.31 2.62
C LYS A 12 -52.96 25.36 2.03
N SER A 13 -53.95 25.92 2.74
CA SER A 13 -55.36 26.07 2.32
C SER A 13 -55.71 27.47 1.83
N PHE A 14 -54.77 28.43 1.88
CA PHE A 14 -54.94 29.80 1.40
C PHE A 14 -54.38 29.93 -0.03
N ALA A 15 -55.21 29.60 -1.03
CA ALA A 15 -54.82 29.67 -2.44
C ALA A 15 -54.64 31.12 -2.94
N ASP A 16 -55.59 32.00 -2.62
CA ASP A 16 -55.58 33.41 -3.02
C ASP A 16 -54.82 34.28 -1.99
N SER A 17 -54.29 35.44 -2.43
CA SER A 17 -53.60 36.39 -1.54
C SER A 17 -54.56 36.97 -0.51
N THR A 18 -54.36 36.62 0.76
CA THR A 18 -55.25 36.97 1.88
C THR A 18 -54.49 37.77 2.94
N VAL A 19 -55.06 38.87 3.41
CA VAL A 19 -54.45 39.76 4.42
C VAL A 19 -55.28 39.74 5.70
N PHE A 20 -54.66 39.37 6.81
CA PHE A 20 -55.22 39.39 8.16
C PHE A 20 -54.76 40.67 8.86
N GLN A 21 -55.68 41.53 9.27
CA GLN A 21 -55.41 42.75 10.03
C GLN A 21 -55.65 42.49 11.52
N LEU A 22 -54.71 42.89 12.38
CA LEU A 22 -54.70 42.60 13.82
C LEU A 22 -54.55 43.88 14.68
N PRO A 23 -55.50 44.83 14.63
CA PRO A 23 -55.41 46.07 15.40
C PRO A 23 -55.59 45.91 16.92
N GLY A 24 -56.32 44.88 17.39
CA GLY A 24 -56.65 44.68 18.81
C GLY A 24 -55.54 44.03 19.66
N GLN A 25 -55.63 44.16 21.00
CA GLN A 25 -54.69 43.54 21.95
C GLN A 25 -55.10 42.12 22.37
N ARG A 26 -56.40 41.79 22.32
CA ARG A 26 -56.90 40.42 22.47
C ARG A 26 -57.68 40.02 21.22
N VAL A 27 -57.08 39.21 20.35
CA VAL A 27 -57.71 38.76 19.10
C VAL A 27 -58.02 37.27 19.20
N GLY A 28 -59.29 36.90 19.02
CA GLY A 28 -59.73 35.51 18.94
C GLY A 28 -59.90 35.07 17.49
N VAL A 29 -59.29 33.96 17.09
CA VAL A 29 -59.53 33.35 15.77
C VAL A 29 -60.52 32.22 15.90
N VAL A 30 -61.67 32.34 15.24
CA VAL A 30 -62.80 31.41 15.38
C VAL A 30 -63.27 30.88 14.02
N GLY A 31 -63.92 29.73 14.01
CA GLY A 31 -64.44 29.10 12.79
C GLY A 31 -64.72 27.62 12.98
N PRO A 32 -65.41 26.94 12.05
CA PRO A 32 -65.71 25.51 12.13
C PRO A 32 -64.45 24.63 12.19
N ASN A 33 -64.56 23.41 12.72
CA ASN A 33 -63.43 22.47 12.73
C ASN A 33 -62.98 22.16 11.29
N GLY A 34 -61.66 22.13 11.07
CA GLY A 34 -61.09 21.84 9.74
C GLY A 34 -61.05 23.01 8.75
N CYS A 35 -61.48 24.23 9.12
CA CYS A 35 -61.48 25.38 8.21
C CYS A 35 -60.11 26.06 7.97
N GLY A 36 -59.02 25.52 8.54
CA GLY A 36 -57.66 26.02 8.36
C GLY A 36 -57.16 27.00 9.44
N LYS A 37 -57.79 27.08 10.62
CA LYS A 37 -57.39 27.99 11.71
C LYS A 37 -55.94 27.80 12.17
N SER A 38 -55.54 26.57 12.46
CA SER A 38 -54.17 26.25 12.90
C SER A 38 -53.11 26.50 11.82
N ASN A 39 -53.49 26.60 10.54
CA ASN A 39 -52.55 26.97 9.47
C ASN A 39 -52.03 28.41 9.60
N ILE A 40 -52.75 29.29 10.30
CA ILE A 40 -52.29 30.65 10.59
C ILE A 40 -51.11 30.61 11.57
N MET A 41 -51.17 29.76 12.59
CA MET A 41 -50.05 29.52 13.49
C MET A 41 -48.84 28.96 12.74
N ASP A 42 -49.07 27.96 11.88
CA ASP A 42 -48.01 27.36 11.07
C ASP A 42 -47.34 28.40 10.15
N ALA A 43 -48.13 29.33 9.58
CA ALA A 43 -47.61 30.41 8.75
C ALA A 43 -46.69 31.37 9.55
N VAL A 44 -47.09 31.74 10.76
CA VAL A 44 -46.28 32.60 11.65
C VAL A 44 -44.99 31.88 12.06
N ARG A 45 -45.07 30.61 12.49
CA ARG A 45 -43.89 29.79 12.84
C ARG A 45 -42.93 29.62 11.66
N TRP A 46 -43.46 29.42 10.47
CA TRP A 46 -42.68 29.22 9.25
C TRP A 46 -41.90 30.48 8.86
N VAL A 47 -42.47 31.68 8.96
CA VAL A 47 -41.74 32.92 8.67
C VAL A 47 -40.68 33.23 9.72
N LEU A 48 -40.96 32.96 11.00
CA LEU A 48 -40.02 33.20 12.11
C LEU A 48 -38.81 32.23 12.14
N GLY A 49 -38.74 31.28 11.19
CA GLY A 49 -37.52 30.53 10.91
C GLY A 49 -37.55 29.05 11.24
N GLU A 50 -38.72 28.46 11.52
CA GLU A 50 -38.84 27.00 11.71
C GLU A 50 -38.55 26.25 10.39
N SER A 51 -37.79 25.17 10.50
CA SER A 51 -37.26 24.39 9.38
C SER A 51 -37.63 22.91 9.43
N LYS A 52 -38.20 22.43 10.54
CA LYS A 52 -38.73 21.06 10.65
C LYS A 52 -40.16 21.00 10.10
N ALA A 53 -40.37 20.17 9.07
CA ALA A 53 -41.70 19.95 8.47
C ALA A 53 -42.71 19.35 9.47
N SER A 54 -42.23 18.49 10.38
CA SER A 54 -43.06 17.83 11.40
C SER A 54 -43.74 18.82 12.36
N GLU A 55 -43.04 19.90 12.73
CA GLU A 55 -43.58 20.94 13.63
C GLU A 55 -44.57 21.88 12.92
N LEU A 56 -44.63 21.84 11.58
CA LEU A 56 -45.59 22.53 10.73
C LEU A 56 -46.71 21.59 10.24
N ARG A 57 -46.90 20.43 10.88
CA ARG A 57 -47.93 19.43 10.53
C ARG A 57 -47.87 18.99 9.05
N GLY A 58 -46.67 18.72 8.56
CA GLY A 58 -46.40 18.15 7.21
C GLY A 58 -45.23 17.15 7.23
N GLU A 59 -45.10 16.34 6.18
CA GLU A 59 -44.00 15.37 6.05
C GLU A 59 -42.80 16.00 5.34
N SER A 60 -43.06 16.90 4.39
CA SER A 60 -42.07 17.63 3.61
C SER A 60 -42.25 19.15 3.73
N MET A 61 -41.16 19.91 3.59
CA MET A 61 -41.24 21.37 3.53
C MET A 61 -42.00 21.88 2.30
N GLN A 62 -42.21 21.05 1.28
CA GLN A 62 -43.04 21.38 0.11
C GLN A 62 -44.56 21.37 0.43
N ASP A 63 -44.98 20.68 1.49
CA ASP A 63 -46.39 20.55 1.90
C ASP A 63 -46.98 21.86 2.43
N VAL A 64 -46.16 22.90 2.60
CA VAL A 64 -46.63 24.26 2.90
C VAL A 64 -47.19 24.96 1.67
N ILE A 65 -46.95 24.45 0.45
CA ILE A 65 -47.48 25.00 -0.80
C ILE A 65 -48.88 24.44 -1.06
N PHE A 66 -49.83 25.29 -1.47
CA PHE A 66 -51.19 24.88 -1.83
C PHE A 66 -51.17 23.84 -2.97
N ASN A 67 -51.57 22.61 -2.65
CA ASN A 67 -51.46 21.45 -3.55
C ASN A 67 -52.61 21.31 -4.56
N GLY A 68 -53.54 22.26 -4.62
CA GLY A 68 -54.69 22.24 -5.54
C GLY A 68 -55.98 21.78 -4.86
N SER A 69 -57.12 22.11 -5.46
CA SER A 69 -58.44 21.56 -5.11
C SER A 69 -59.15 21.12 -6.40
N ASN A 70 -60.30 20.44 -6.30
CA ASN A 70 -61.06 19.97 -7.46
C ASN A 70 -61.41 21.08 -8.47
N THR A 71 -61.45 22.34 -8.03
CA THR A 71 -61.79 23.52 -8.85
C THR A 71 -60.60 24.43 -9.15
N ARG A 72 -59.45 24.29 -8.47
CA ARG A 72 -58.30 25.21 -8.55
C ARG A 72 -56.98 24.48 -8.76
N LYS A 73 -56.16 24.98 -9.69
CA LYS A 73 -54.83 24.46 -9.97
C LYS A 73 -53.88 24.62 -8.77
N PRO A 74 -52.91 23.72 -8.58
CA PRO A 74 -51.90 23.84 -7.54
C PRO A 74 -51.05 25.10 -7.70
N ALA A 75 -50.64 25.71 -6.57
CA ALA A 75 -49.77 26.89 -6.59
C ALA A 75 -48.31 26.49 -6.85
N SER A 76 -47.58 27.31 -7.61
CA SER A 76 -46.15 27.10 -7.90
C SER A 76 -45.23 27.57 -6.78
N ARG A 77 -45.72 28.47 -5.92
CA ARG A 77 -45.00 29.04 -4.78
C ARG A 77 -45.93 29.36 -3.61
N ALA A 78 -45.40 29.29 -2.40
CA ALA A 78 -46.01 29.82 -1.20
C ALA A 78 -45.24 31.04 -0.72
N SER A 79 -45.94 32.09 -0.30
CA SER A 79 -45.35 33.25 0.37
C SER A 79 -46.16 33.68 1.57
N VAL A 80 -45.48 33.91 2.69
CA VAL A 80 -46.05 34.46 3.92
C VAL A 80 -45.25 35.70 4.29
N GLU A 81 -45.93 36.79 4.63
CA GLU A 81 -45.35 38.06 5.04
C GLU A 81 -46.00 38.54 6.35
N LEU A 82 -45.19 38.78 7.37
CA LEU A 82 -45.59 39.32 8.67
C LEU A 82 -45.15 40.77 8.76
N VAL A 83 -46.09 41.66 9.08
CA VAL A 83 -45.84 43.10 9.18
C VAL A 83 -45.97 43.53 10.63
N PHE A 84 -44.89 44.06 11.19
CA PHE A 84 -44.79 44.49 12.57
C PHE A 84 -44.69 46.00 12.68
N ASP A 85 -45.45 46.58 13.61
CA ASP A 85 -45.25 47.95 14.07
C ASP A 85 -44.14 47.98 15.13
N ASN A 86 -43.05 48.70 14.86
CA ASN A 86 -41.90 48.89 15.72
C ASN A 86 -41.77 50.33 16.25
N SER A 87 -42.88 51.04 16.45
CA SER A 87 -42.93 52.37 17.09
C SER A 87 -42.21 52.46 18.44
N LEU A 88 -42.17 51.36 19.21
CA LEU A 88 -41.46 51.27 20.49
C LEU A 88 -39.97 50.90 20.38
N ALA A 89 -39.41 50.82 19.16
CA ALA A 89 -38.01 50.54 18.87
C ALA A 89 -37.41 49.33 19.61
N ARG A 90 -38.20 48.24 19.71
CA ARG A 90 -37.83 47.01 20.42
C ARG A 90 -37.16 45.94 19.54
N ALA A 91 -37.10 46.16 18.21
CA ALA A 91 -36.44 45.24 17.29
C ALA A 91 -34.90 45.32 17.41
N GLY A 92 -34.24 44.17 17.24
CA GLY A 92 -32.78 44.09 17.24
C GLY A 92 -32.15 44.53 15.91
N GLY A 93 -30.92 45.05 15.98
CA GLY A 93 -30.06 45.28 14.80
C GLY A 93 -30.32 46.57 14.00
N ALA A 94 -29.80 46.61 12.78
CA ALA A 94 -29.86 47.77 11.86
C ALA A 94 -31.29 48.15 11.44
N TRP A 95 -32.25 47.24 11.63
CA TRP A 95 -33.64 47.40 11.23
C TRP A 95 -34.50 48.13 12.26
N ASN A 96 -33.96 48.48 13.43
CA ASN A 96 -34.68 49.21 14.47
C ASN A 96 -35.07 50.66 14.08
N GLN A 97 -34.42 51.22 13.05
CA GLN A 97 -34.73 52.56 12.53
C GLN A 97 -36.06 52.64 11.77
N PHE A 98 -36.57 51.49 11.33
CA PHE A 98 -37.84 51.43 10.60
C PHE A 98 -38.99 51.33 11.60
N SER A 99 -39.99 52.20 11.44
CA SER A 99 -41.22 52.20 12.22
C SER A 99 -42.09 50.98 11.92
N GLU A 100 -41.93 50.39 10.73
CA GLU A 100 -42.62 49.18 10.30
C GLU A 100 -41.62 48.18 9.69
N ILE A 101 -41.71 46.92 10.11
CA ILE A 101 -40.82 45.85 9.68
C ILE A 101 -41.66 44.73 9.07
N ALA A 102 -41.49 44.48 7.77
CA ALA A 102 -42.14 43.39 7.04
C ALA A 102 -41.16 42.24 6.81
N VAL A 103 -41.43 41.07 7.41
CA VAL A 103 -40.63 39.85 7.23
C VAL A 103 -41.39 38.88 6.35
N LYS A 104 -40.81 38.50 5.22
CA LYS A 104 -41.43 37.64 4.21
C LYS A 104 -40.57 36.42 3.91
N ARG A 105 -41.21 35.25 3.82
CA ARG A 105 -40.57 34.00 3.38
C ARG A 105 -41.28 33.48 2.13
N VAL A 106 -40.52 33.06 1.13
CA VAL A 106 -41.01 32.50 -0.14
C VAL A 106 -40.38 31.15 -0.38
N LEU A 107 -41.20 30.16 -0.75
CA LEU A 107 -40.75 28.82 -1.15
C LEU A 107 -41.37 28.45 -2.49
N THR A 108 -40.52 27.96 -3.41
CA THR A 108 -40.91 27.42 -4.71
C THR A 108 -40.93 25.90 -4.69
N ARG A 109 -41.65 25.26 -5.63
CA ARG A 109 -41.68 23.79 -5.76
C ARG A 109 -40.30 23.17 -6.05
N ASP A 110 -39.35 23.96 -6.57
CA ASP A 110 -37.96 23.53 -6.80
C ASP A 110 -37.15 23.38 -5.50
N GLY A 111 -37.75 23.66 -4.33
CA GLY A 111 -37.12 23.53 -3.02
C GLY A 111 -36.32 24.76 -2.57
N THR A 112 -36.28 25.84 -3.36
CA THR A 112 -35.57 27.07 -2.96
C THR A 112 -36.40 27.90 -1.97
N SER A 113 -35.88 28.08 -0.76
CA SER A 113 -36.47 28.91 0.31
C SER A 113 -35.69 30.21 0.47
N SER A 114 -36.35 31.36 0.24
CA SER A 114 -35.74 32.70 0.36
C SER A 114 -36.41 33.54 1.44
N TYR A 115 -35.62 34.27 2.21
CA TYR A 115 -36.07 35.21 3.24
C TYR A 115 -35.91 36.65 2.77
N PHE A 116 -36.86 37.49 3.15
CA PHE A 116 -36.89 38.91 2.84
C PHE A 116 -37.24 39.73 4.09
N ILE A 117 -36.55 40.85 4.30
CA ILE A 117 -36.95 41.90 5.25
C ILE A 117 -37.15 43.17 4.45
N ASN A 118 -38.33 43.80 4.56
CA ASN A 118 -38.71 44.98 3.78
C ASN A 118 -38.40 44.83 2.27
N ASN A 119 -38.75 43.67 1.70
CA ASN A 119 -38.47 43.24 0.31
C ASN A 119 -36.99 43.08 -0.09
N GLN A 120 -36.03 43.22 0.82
CA GLN A 120 -34.62 42.92 0.55
C GLN A 120 -34.32 41.46 0.87
N VAL A 121 -33.60 40.75 -0.02
CA VAL A 121 -33.18 39.36 0.22
C VAL A 121 -32.17 39.35 1.35
N VAL A 122 -32.48 38.60 2.42
CA VAL A 122 -31.62 38.48 3.59
C VAL A 122 -31.36 37.02 3.93
N ARG A 123 -30.33 36.76 4.73
CA ARG A 123 -30.06 35.42 5.23
C ARG A 123 -31.02 35.11 6.37
N ARG A 124 -31.25 33.81 6.62
CA ARG A 124 -32.05 33.34 7.77
C ARG A 124 -31.53 33.92 9.10
N LYS A 125 -30.21 34.06 9.25
CA LYS A 125 -29.58 34.61 10.45
C LYS A 125 -30.02 36.06 10.69
N ASP A 126 -30.06 36.89 9.64
CA ASP A 126 -30.46 38.29 9.76
C ASP A 126 -31.92 38.43 10.23
N VAL A 127 -32.80 37.48 9.85
CA VAL A 127 -34.18 37.43 10.36
C VAL A 127 -34.21 37.03 11.84
N GLN A 128 -33.39 36.08 12.26
CA GLN A 128 -33.28 35.68 13.67
C GLN A 128 -32.74 36.82 14.55
N ASP A 129 -31.76 37.58 14.05
CA ASP A 129 -31.14 38.70 14.76
C ASP A 129 -32.13 39.84 15.05
N VAL A 130 -33.12 40.06 14.17
CA VAL A 130 -34.19 41.07 14.38
C VAL A 130 -35.06 40.73 15.60
N PHE A 131 -35.32 39.44 15.84
CA PHE A 131 -36.18 38.97 16.92
C PHE A 131 -35.42 38.50 18.17
N LEU A 132 -34.09 38.47 18.12
CA LEU A 132 -33.24 38.03 19.23
C LEU A 132 -33.45 38.91 20.49
N GLY A 133 -33.81 38.29 21.62
CA GLY A 133 -34.07 38.97 22.88
C GLY A 133 -35.47 39.58 23.02
N THR A 134 -36.33 39.48 21.99
CA THR A 134 -37.74 39.91 22.05
C THR A 134 -38.69 38.82 22.55
N GLY A 135 -38.18 37.63 22.89
CA GLY A 135 -38.98 36.46 23.25
C GLY A 135 -39.61 35.74 22.06
N LEU A 136 -39.35 36.18 20.82
CA LEU A 136 -39.78 35.55 19.57
C LEU A 136 -38.56 34.91 18.87
N GLY A 137 -38.63 33.62 18.60
CA GLY A 137 -37.55 32.83 18.00
C GLY A 137 -38.07 31.44 17.63
N PRO A 138 -37.29 30.63 16.88
CA PRO A 138 -37.76 29.33 16.41
C PRO A 138 -38.11 28.35 17.54
N ARG A 139 -37.55 28.53 18.75
CA ARG A 139 -37.87 27.75 19.95
C ARG A 139 -38.67 28.52 21.01
N ALA A 140 -39.19 29.68 20.65
CA ALA A 140 -39.79 30.61 21.60
C ALA A 140 -41.02 30.03 22.33
N TYR A 141 -41.08 30.33 23.63
CA TYR A 141 -42.21 30.08 24.52
C TYR A 141 -43.46 30.93 24.19
N ALA A 142 -43.35 31.91 23.27
CA ALA A 142 -44.44 32.80 22.88
C ALA A 142 -45.46 32.18 21.89
N ILE A 143 -45.13 31.05 21.24
CA ILE A 143 -46.05 30.36 20.32
C ILE A 143 -46.38 28.98 20.89
N ILE A 144 -47.48 28.89 21.62
CA ILE A 144 -47.93 27.68 22.30
C ILE A 144 -48.90 26.92 21.40
N GLY A 145 -48.42 25.81 20.85
CA GLY A 145 -49.24 24.92 20.01
C GLY A 145 -49.80 23.74 20.80
N GLN A 146 -50.71 22.99 20.18
CA GLN A 146 -51.25 21.75 20.72
C GLN A 146 -50.11 20.76 21.05
N GLY A 147 -49.98 20.37 22.33
CA GLY A 147 -48.95 19.44 22.82
C GLY A 147 -47.63 20.08 23.30
N THR A 148 -47.37 21.38 23.04
CA THR A 148 -46.18 22.09 23.56
C THR A 148 -46.18 22.16 25.09
N ILE A 149 -47.38 22.30 25.69
CA ILE A 149 -47.60 22.38 27.14
C ILE A 149 -47.18 21.09 27.84
N SER A 150 -47.55 19.93 27.29
CA SER A 150 -47.13 18.62 27.83
C SER A 150 -45.63 18.40 27.68
N ARG A 151 -45.03 18.83 26.54
CA ARG A 151 -43.60 18.69 26.26
C ARG A 151 -42.73 19.43 27.28
N ILE A 152 -43.09 20.64 27.68
CA ILE A 152 -42.30 21.44 28.63
C ILE A 152 -42.20 20.76 30.01
N ILE A 153 -43.26 20.07 30.44
CA ILE A 153 -43.26 19.34 31.71
C ILE A 153 -42.53 17.99 31.64
N GLU A 154 -42.59 17.31 30.51
CA GLU A 154 -41.96 15.99 30.31
C GLU A 154 -40.49 16.08 29.84
N SER A 155 -40.01 17.29 29.57
CA SER A 155 -38.63 17.56 29.14
C SER A 155 -37.60 17.18 30.21
N LYS A 156 -36.41 16.79 29.77
CA LYS A 156 -35.30 16.49 30.69
C LYS A 156 -34.88 17.77 31.45
N PRO A 157 -34.30 17.65 32.67
CA PRO A 157 -33.86 18.82 33.44
C PRO A 157 -32.91 19.78 32.71
N GLU A 158 -32.08 19.26 31.80
CA GLU A 158 -31.18 20.05 30.95
C GLU A 158 -31.92 20.82 29.85
N GLU A 159 -32.98 20.23 29.29
CA GLU A 159 -33.82 20.85 28.26
C GLU A 159 -34.69 21.96 28.87
N LEU A 160 -35.17 21.77 30.11
CA LEU A 160 -35.91 22.81 30.82
C LEU A 160 -35.03 24.05 31.12
N ARG A 161 -33.73 23.85 31.36
CA ARG A 161 -32.77 24.95 31.54
C ARG A 161 -32.70 25.84 30.31
N LEU A 162 -32.76 25.26 29.10
CA LEU A 162 -32.72 26.03 27.86
C LEU A 162 -33.86 27.06 27.78
N PHE A 163 -35.06 26.71 28.24
CA PHE A 163 -36.19 27.65 28.29
C PHE A 163 -35.97 28.78 29.30
N LEU A 164 -35.31 28.51 30.43
CA LEU A 164 -34.93 29.55 31.40
C LEU A 164 -33.79 30.45 30.88
N GLU A 165 -32.82 29.89 30.15
CA GLU A 165 -31.78 30.66 29.46
C GLU A 165 -32.37 31.63 28.43
N GLU A 166 -33.35 31.17 27.64
CA GLU A 166 -34.06 32.01 26.67
C GLU A 166 -34.89 33.11 27.35
N ALA A 167 -35.58 32.80 28.45
CA ALA A 167 -36.38 33.77 29.19
C ALA A 167 -35.55 34.80 29.94
N ALA A 168 -34.39 34.40 30.46
CA ALA A 168 -33.39 35.31 31.02
C ALA A 168 -32.76 36.22 29.94
N GLY A 169 -33.00 35.96 28.65
CA GLY A 169 -32.39 36.71 27.55
C GLY A 169 -30.89 36.45 27.40
N VAL A 170 -30.38 35.40 28.03
CA VAL A 170 -28.96 35.05 28.09
C VAL A 170 -28.45 34.53 26.74
N SER A 171 -29.32 34.05 25.85
CA SER A 171 -28.92 33.61 24.50
C SER A 171 -28.13 34.66 23.72
N LYS A 172 -28.44 35.96 23.89
CA LYS A 172 -27.67 37.07 23.31
C LYS A 172 -26.27 37.17 23.90
N TYR A 173 -26.14 36.97 25.21
CA TYR A 173 -24.85 36.98 25.90
C TYR A 173 -24.03 35.76 25.54
N LYS A 174 -24.65 34.60 25.38
CA LYS A 174 -23.99 33.35 24.96
C LYS A 174 -23.51 33.41 23.50
N GLU A 175 -24.31 33.98 22.60
CA GLU A 175 -23.89 34.21 21.20
C GLU A 175 -22.81 35.30 21.12
N ARG A 176 -22.94 36.41 21.86
CA ARG A 176 -21.88 37.43 21.98
C ARG A 176 -20.62 36.87 22.61
N ARG A 177 -20.72 36.01 23.62
CA ARG A 177 -19.59 35.32 24.24
C ARG A 177 -18.89 34.47 23.20
N ARG A 178 -19.63 33.64 22.46
CA ARG A 178 -19.09 32.82 21.38
C ARG A 178 -18.45 33.64 20.27
N GLU A 179 -19.04 34.77 19.90
CA GLU A 179 -18.46 35.70 18.91
C GLU A 179 -17.20 36.39 19.45
N THR A 180 -17.21 36.83 20.71
CA THR A 180 -16.07 37.45 21.39
C THR A 180 -14.95 36.45 21.58
N GLU A 181 -15.27 35.18 21.85
CA GLU A 181 -14.33 34.07 21.98
C GLU A 181 -13.72 33.70 20.62
N ASN A 182 -14.51 33.70 19.55
CA ASN A 182 -13.99 33.56 18.18
C ASN A 182 -13.10 34.75 17.79
N ARG A 183 -13.53 35.99 18.06
CA ARG A 183 -12.71 37.20 17.81
C ARG A 183 -11.44 37.21 18.64
N LEU A 184 -11.50 36.76 19.90
CA LEU A 184 -10.34 36.60 20.77
C LEU A 184 -9.38 35.56 20.19
N LYS A 185 -9.90 34.45 19.68
CA LYS A 185 -9.09 33.44 18.99
C LYS A 185 -8.42 34.02 17.75
N ASP A 186 -9.17 34.72 16.90
CA ASP A 186 -8.62 35.36 15.69
C ASP A 186 -7.60 36.46 16.04
N THR A 187 -7.86 37.25 17.08
CA THR A 187 -6.95 38.32 17.55
C THR A 187 -5.69 37.73 18.20
N ARG A 188 -5.80 36.59 18.90
CA ARG A 188 -4.65 35.83 19.39
C ARG A 188 -3.83 35.25 18.26
N GLU A 189 -4.46 34.68 17.23
CA GLU A 189 -3.74 34.19 16.04
C GLU A 189 -3.04 35.34 15.29
N ASN A 190 -3.68 36.50 15.16
CA ASN A 190 -3.06 37.68 14.56
C ASN A 190 -1.95 38.26 15.44
N LEU A 191 -2.12 38.29 16.76
CA LEU A 191 -1.06 38.68 17.69
C LEU A 191 0.13 37.73 17.58
N THR A 192 -0.08 36.42 17.54
CA THR A 192 1.01 35.46 17.34
C THR A 192 1.76 35.75 16.04
N ARG A 193 1.06 36.08 14.94
CA ARG A 193 1.72 36.49 13.69
C ARG A 193 2.51 37.79 13.82
N VAL A 194 1.96 38.81 14.48
CA VAL A 194 2.66 40.09 14.68
C VAL A 194 3.85 39.92 15.64
N GLU A 195 3.71 39.10 16.69
CA GLU A 195 4.78 38.73 17.62
C GLU A 195 5.89 37.95 16.90
N ASP A 196 5.54 37.05 15.99
CA ASP A 196 6.52 36.33 15.18
C ASP A 196 7.27 37.29 14.24
N ILE A 197 6.55 38.20 13.58
CA ILE A 197 7.16 39.23 12.72
C ILE A 197 8.03 40.19 13.53
N LEU A 198 7.59 40.64 14.71
CA LEU A 198 8.38 41.51 15.59
C LEU A 198 9.59 40.81 16.17
N ARG A 199 9.47 39.54 16.58
CA ARG A 199 10.63 38.74 17.00
C ARG A 199 11.64 38.58 15.87
N GLU A 200 11.16 38.37 14.65
CA GLU A 200 12.02 38.30 13.46
C GLU A 200 12.68 39.67 13.18
N LEU A 201 11.91 40.76 13.23
CA LEU A 201 12.40 42.11 12.96
C LEU A 201 13.38 42.60 14.04
N ASP A 202 13.14 42.27 15.31
CA ASP A 202 14.01 42.55 16.46
C ASP A 202 15.32 41.80 16.35
N SER A 203 15.24 40.52 15.97
CA SER A 203 16.44 39.73 15.72
C SER A 203 17.24 40.30 14.54
N ASN A 204 16.57 40.79 13.50
CA ASN A 204 17.23 41.40 12.35
C ASN A 204 17.84 42.77 12.68
N LEU A 205 17.18 43.57 13.53
CA LEU A 205 17.68 44.87 13.99
C LEU A 205 18.90 44.74 14.89
N ASP A 206 18.82 43.89 15.92
CA ASP A 206 19.96 43.58 16.79
C ASP A 206 21.15 43.03 15.98
N ARG A 207 20.87 42.28 14.91
CA ARG A 207 21.89 41.77 14.00
C ARG A 207 22.52 42.89 13.17
N LEU A 208 21.72 43.76 12.56
CA LEU A 208 22.21 44.88 11.74
C LEU A 208 22.99 45.91 12.57
N GLU A 209 22.60 46.13 13.84
CA GLU A 209 23.25 47.08 14.74
C GLU A 209 24.65 46.61 15.11
N ARG A 210 24.77 45.32 15.44
CA ARG A 210 26.06 44.68 15.70
C ARG A 210 26.92 44.61 14.44
N GLN A 211 26.33 44.38 13.27
CA GLN A 211 27.05 44.31 11.99
C GLN A 211 27.66 45.65 11.58
N ALA A 212 27.01 46.78 11.85
CA ALA A 212 27.52 48.12 11.55
C ALA A 212 28.76 48.50 12.39
N GLU A 213 28.75 48.17 13.68
CA GLU A 213 29.87 48.43 14.60
C GLU A 213 31.08 47.53 14.30
N VAL A 214 30.78 46.28 13.93
CA VAL A 214 31.71 45.26 13.45
C VAL A 214 32.42 45.68 12.16
N ALA A 215 31.69 46.32 11.24
CA ALA A 215 32.22 46.70 9.93
C ALA A 215 33.33 47.75 9.97
N THR A 216 33.32 48.58 11.00
CA THR A 216 34.34 49.62 11.20
C THR A 216 35.64 49.01 11.74
N LYS A 217 35.57 48.09 12.71
CA LYS A 217 36.75 47.39 13.27
C LYS A 217 37.38 46.38 12.32
N TYR A 218 36.59 45.80 11.40
CA TYR A 218 37.06 44.83 10.41
C TYR A 218 38.14 45.43 9.47
N ARG A 219 37.94 46.67 9.00
CA ARG A 219 38.87 47.32 8.06
C ARG A 219 40.28 47.53 8.64
N GLU A 220 40.40 47.85 9.92
CA GLU A 220 41.70 48.10 10.56
C GLU A 220 42.47 46.80 10.85
N LEU A 221 41.78 45.74 11.27
CA LEU A 221 42.40 44.45 11.55
C LEU A 221 42.82 43.72 10.27
N GLN A 222 42.11 43.91 9.15
CA GLN A 222 42.41 43.27 7.87
C GLN A 222 43.84 43.59 7.39
N GLY A 223 44.29 44.85 7.48
CA GLY A 223 45.65 45.25 7.05
C GLY A 223 46.78 44.70 7.91
N LEU A 224 46.55 44.50 9.22
CA LEU A 224 47.50 43.84 10.13
C LEU A 224 47.56 42.33 9.89
N GLY A 225 46.44 41.72 9.51
CA GLY A 225 46.32 40.30 9.18
C GLY A 225 47.15 39.92 7.95
N GLU A 226 47.09 40.70 6.87
CA GLU A 226 47.81 40.41 5.61
C GLU A 226 49.33 40.32 5.81
N ARG A 227 49.94 41.21 6.60
CA ARG A 227 51.38 41.19 6.87
C ARG A 227 51.84 39.94 7.62
N ARG A 228 51.07 39.51 8.63
CA ARG A 228 51.38 38.28 9.38
C ARG A 228 51.11 37.02 8.53
N LEU A 229 50.08 37.05 7.68
CA LEU A 229 49.74 35.99 6.73
C LEU A 229 50.92 35.65 5.80
N HIS A 230 51.59 36.66 5.24
CA HIS A 230 52.75 36.45 4.37
C HIS A 230 53.93 35.79 5.11
N GLN A 231 54.22 36.20 6.35
CA GLN A 231 55.29 35.60 7.17
C GLN A 231 54.99 34.12 7.52
N LEU A 232 53.71 33.78 7.71
CA LEU A 232 53.25 32.41 7.96
C LEU A 232 53.38 31.52 6.73
N TRP A 233 52.99 32.00 5.55
CA TRP A 233 53.09 31.22 4.30
C TRP A 233 54.54 30.77 4.05
N PHE A 234 55.52 31.65 4.33
CA PHE A 234 56.94 31.33 4.20
C PHE A 234 57.39 30.20 5.14
N LEU A 235 57.01 30.27 6.42
CA LEU A 235 57.38 29.26 7.41
C LEU A 235 56.62 27.93 7.21
N LYS A 236 55.36 27.96 6.75
CA LYS A 236 54.56 26.77 6.41
C LYS A 236 55.07 26.04 5.18
N SER A 237 55.52 26.76 4.15
CA SER A 237 56.13 26.13 2.97
C SER A 237 57.39 25.34 3.34
N ARG A 238 58.16 25.83 4.31
CA ARG A 238 59.37 25.16 4.82
C ARG A 238 59.05 23.89 5.63
N ASP A 239 58.03 23.91 6.49
CA ASP A 239 57.69 22.77 7.33
C ASP A 239 56.93 21.67 6.55
N ALA A 240 56.10 22.05 5.57
CA ALA A 240 55.44 21.12 4.65
C ALA A 240 56.45 20.27 3.85
N ALA A 241 57.60 20.85 3.48
CA ALA A 241 58.68 20.12 2.82
C ALA A 241 59.29 19.01 3.70
N ARG A 242 59.39 19.22 5.02
CA ARG A 242 59.89 18.20 5.96
C ARG A 242 58.86 17.11 6.24
N GLU A 243 57.59 17.47 6.28
CA GLU A 243 56.50 16.53 6.53
C GLU A 243 56.29 15.59 5.34
N PHE A 244 56.44 16.09 4.11
CA PHE A 244 56.44 15.30 2.89
C PHE A 244 57.45 14.13 2.95
N GLU A 245 58.68 14.40 3.38
CA GLU A 245 59.73 13.37 3.51
C GLU A 245 59.38 12.30 4.56
N ARG A 246 58.73 12.69 5.67
CA ARG A 246 58.32 11.78 6.75
C ARG A 246 57.19 10.85 6.33
N VAL A 247 56.15 11.40 5.70
CA VAL A 247 54.96 10.66 5.25
C VAL A 247 55.32 9.68 4.14
N GLN A 248 56.20 10.08 3.21
CA GLN A 248 56.69 9.19 2.15
C GLN A 248 57.40 7.94 2.71
N ALA A 249 58.17 8.08 3.79
CA ALA A 249 58.83 6.94 4.43
C ALA A 249 57.81 5.98 5.10
N ALA A 250 56.80 6.52 5.78
CA ALA A 250 55.73 5.74 6.40
C ALA A 250 54.83 5.03 5.35
N GLY A 251 54.59 5.67 4.21
CA GLY A 251 53.84 5.07 3.09
C GLY A 251 54.49 3.80 2.55
N ARG A 252 55.83 3.79 2.41
CA ARG A 252 56.59 2.61 1.96
C ARG A 252 56.47 1.43 2.95
N GLU A 253 56.49 1.71 4.24
CA GLU A 253 56.36 0.67 5.28
C GLU A 253 54.95 0.03 5.28
N ALA A 254 53.91 0.85 5.09
CA ALA A 254 52.53 0.37 5.00
C ALA A 254 52.28 -0.50 3.75
N VAL A 255 52.89 -0.16 2.60
CA VAL A 255 52.82 -0.98 1.37
C VAL A 255 53.44 -2.37 1.59
N ASN A 256 54.61 -2.45 2.22
CA ASN A 256 55.26 -3.74 2.52
C ASN A 256 54.40 -4.62 3.46
N ALA A 257 53.71 -4.01 4.43
CA ALA A 257 52.80 -4.73 5.33
C ALA A 257 51.56 -5.27 4.61
N LEU A 258 51.03 -4.54 3.62
CA LEU A 258 49.91 -4.97 2.78
C LEU A 258 50.32 -6.18 1.90
N GLU A 259 51.49 -6.15 1.28
CA GLU A 259 52.00 -7.24 0.45
C GLU A 259 52.14 -8.55 1.25
N ALA A 260 52.64 -8.48 2.49
CA ALA A 260 52.74 -9.64 3.38
C ALA A 260 51.37 -10.27 3.70
N ARG A 261 50.33 -9.45 3.96
CA ARG A 261 48.97 -9.94 4.23
C ARG A 261 48.26 -10.48 3.00
N ILE A 262 48.55 -9.94 1.82
CA ILE A 262 48.05 -10.50 0.55
C ILE A 262 48.64 -11.89 0.28
N ALA A 263 49.92 -12.11 0.63
CA ALA A 263 50.54 -13.43 0.52
C ALA A 263 49.92 -14.47 1.46
N GLU A 264 49.59 -14.08 2.70
CA GLU A 264 48.85 -14.92 3.65
C GLU A 264 47.44 -15.27 3.15
N LEU A 265 46.71 -14.29 2.59
CA LEU A 265 45.38 -14.52 2.02
C LEU A 265 45.41 -15.57 0.90
N ARG A 266 46.37 -15.45 -0.02
CA ARG A 266 46.54 -16.43 -1.13
C ARG A 266 46.81 -17.85 -0.63
N ALA A 267 47.53 -18.01 0.47
CA ALA A 267 47.81 -19.32 1.06
C ALA A 267 46.54 -19.94 1.70
N ILE A 268 45.69 -19.12 2.31
CA ILE A 268 44.40 -19.55 2.89
C ILE A 268 43.41 -19.92 1.77
N GLU A 269 43.33 -19.12 0.70
CA GLU A 269 42.49 -19.40 -0.47
C GLU A 269 42.85 -20.73 -1.14
N ALA A 270 44.13 -21.05 -1.28
CA ALA A 270 44.59 -22.33 -1.81
C ALA A 270 44.15 -23.52 -0.95
N ARG A 271 44.25 -23.41 0.38
CA ARG A 271 43.78 -24.44 1.32
C ARG A 271 42.26 -24.61 1.29
N LEU A 272 41.53 -23.50 1.16
CA LEU A 272 40.08 -23.50 1.10
C LEU A 272 39.56 -24.21 -0.16
N GLU A 273 40.25 -24.06 -1.28
CA GLU A 273 39.92 -24.77 -2.52
C GLU A 273 40.19 -26.27 -2.42
N GLU A 274 41.27 -26.69 -1.75
CA GLU A 274 41.57 -28.10 -1.47
C GLU A 274 40.47 -28.76 -0.61
N VAL A 275 40.01 -28.07 0.45
CA VAL A 275 38.92 -28.56 1.31
C VAL A 275 37.57 -28.58 0.58
N ARG A 276 37.30 -27.62 -0.32
CA ARG A 276 36.10 -27.61 -1.17
C ARG A 276 36.03 -28.85 -2.07
N GLN A 277 37.12 -29.19 -2.75
CA GLN A 277 37.17 -30.37 -3.62
C GLN A 277 36.91 -31.66 -2.82
N ALA A 278 37.51 -31.78 -1.63
CA ALA A 278 37.25 -32.92 -0.74
C ALA A 278 35.79 -32.97 -0.26
N HIS A 279 35.19 -31.81 0.07
CA HIS A 279 33.78 -31.70 0.47
C HIS A 279 32.82 -32.11 -0.65
N PHE A 280 33.07 -31.69 -1.90
CA PHE A 280 32.27 -32.11 -3.06
C PHE A 280 32.32 -33.62 -3.27
N ALA A 281 33.52 -34.22 -3.23
CA ALA A 281 33.67 -35.66 -3.35
C ALA A 281 32.94 -36.44 -2.23
N ALA A 282 32.94 -35.92 -1.00
CA ALA A 282 32.19 -36.50 0.11
C ALA A 282 30.66 -36.33 -0.04
N GLY A 283 30.21 -35.23 -0.64
CA GLY A 283 28.79 -34.99 -0.97
C GLY A 283 28.26 -35.98 -2.01
N ASP A 284 29.02 -36.23 -3.07
CA ASP A 284 28.66 -37.23 -4.10
C ASP A 284 28.58 -38.65 -3.50
N ALA A 285 29.52 -38.99 -2.62
CA ALA A 285 29.50 -40.26 -1.88
C ALA A 285 28.28 -40.36 -0.95
N LEU A 286 27.93 -39.29 -0.25
CA LEU A 286 26.74 -39.24 0.62
C LEU A 286 25.45 -39.46 -0.19
N HIS A 287 25.31 -38.82 -1.35
CA HIS A 287 24.14 -38.98 -2.22
C HIS A 287 24.02 -40.40 -2.79
N ALA A 288 25.13 -41.03 -3.17
CA ALA A 288 25.14 -42.41 -3.64
C ALA A 288 24.64 -43.39 -2.55
N GLU A 289 25.08 -43.22 -1.29
CA GLU A 289 24.65 -44.07 -0.18
C GLU A 289 23.21 -43.75 0.29
N GLN A 290 22.75 -42.50 0.19
CA GLN A 290 21.34 -42.13 0.40
C GLN A 290 20.41 -42.85 -0.60
N GLY A 291 20.82 -42.96 -1.87
CA GLY A 291 20.07 -43.70 -2.89
C GLY A 291 19.92 -45.18 -2.53
N ARG A 292 21.01 -45.82 -2.11
CA ARG A 292 20.99 -47.24 -1.68
C ARG A 292 20.11 -47.48 -0.45
N PHE A 293 20.12 -46.56 0.51
CA PHE A 293 19.22 -46.63 1.68
C PHE A 293 17.74 -46.46 1.28
N ALA A 294 17.43 -45.53 0.37
CA ALA A 294 16.07 -45.32 -0.12
C ALA A 294 15.52 -46.53 -0.88
N GLU A 295 16.34 -47.20 -1.70
CA GLU A 295 15.99 -48.45 -2.39
C GLU A 295 15.66 -49.57 -1.40
N ALA A 296 16.50 -49.77 -0.37
CA ALA A 296 16.26 -50.75 0.68
C ALA A 296 14.98 -50.42 1.49
N GLN A 297 14.72 -49.14 1.76
CA GLN A 297 13.51 -48.70 2.46
C GLN A 297 12.23 -48.92 1.64
N LEU A 298 12.26 -48.66 0.33
CA LEU A 298 11.16 -48.95 -0.59
C LEU A 298 10.84 -50.45 -0.66
N ALA A 299 11.86 -51.31 -0.63
CA ALA A 299 11.68 -52.76 -0.61
C ALA A 299 10.97 -53.23 0.68
N VAL A 300 11.36 -52.69 1.84
CA VAL A 300 10.70 -52.95 3.13
C VAL A 300 9.24 -52.48 3.09
N SER A 301 8.96 -51.25 2.67
CA SER A 301 7.60 -50.71 2.65
C SER A 301 6.65 -51.50 1.73
N ARG A 302 7.12 -51.94 0.55
CA ARG A 302 6.31 -52.78 -0.36
C ARG A 302 5.94 -54.12 0.26
N LEU A 303 6.86 -54.74 1.00
CA LEU A 303 6.63 -56.03 1.66
C LEU A 303 5.73 -55.86 2.90
N GLU A 304 5.89 -54.78 3.67
CA GLU A 304 5.01 -54.45 4.79
C GLU A 304 3.57 -54.15 4.35
N GLU A 305 3.36 -53.41 3.25
CA GLU A 305 2.03 -53.17 2.69
C GLU A 305 1.37 -54.47 2.20
N ARG A 306 2.14 -55.34 1.55
CA ARG A 306 1.68 -56.66 1.11
C ARG A 306 1.26 -57.52 2.30
N ILE A 307 2.05 -57.57 3.37
CA ILE A 307 1.72 -58.31 4.60
C ILE A 307 0.49 -57.71 5.28
N ARG A 308 0.42 -56.38 5.39
CA ARG A 308 -0.72 -55.68 6.01
C ARG A 308 -2.02 -55.98 5.27
N TYR A 309 -2.01 -55.93 3.93
CA TYR A 309 -3.17 -56.27 3.12
C TYR A 309 -3.64 -57.71 3.33
N VAL A 310 -2.72 -58.67 3.39
CA VAL A 310 -3.04 -60.10 3.61
C VAL A 310 -3.57 -60.32 5.03
N VAL A 311 -2.95 -59.72 6.06
CA VAL A 311 -3.39 -59.82 7.45
C VAL A 311 -4.74 -59.15 7.66
N GLU A 312 -4.98 -57.96 7.09
CA GLU A 312 -6.25 -57.26 7.19
C GLU A 312 -7.38 -58.01 6.46
N SER A 313 -7.09 -58.56 5.29
CA SER A 313 -8.04 -59.39 4.52
C SER A 313 -8.38 -60.68 5.28
N ARG A 314 -7.39 -61.32 5.90
CA ARG A 314 -7.57 -62.52 6.74
C ARG A 314 -8.34 -62.22 8.02
N ASN A 315 -8.10 -61.07 8.66
CA ASN A 315 -8.84 -60.64 9.85
C ASN A 315 -10.30 -60.30 9.53
N LYS A 316 -10.57 -59.61 8.41
CA LYS A 316 -11.94 -59.31 7.95
C LYS A 316 -12.71 -60.58 7.58
N ALA A 317 -12.09 -61.52 6.88
CA ALA A 317 -12.70 -62.81 6.56
C ALA A 317 -12.90 -63.68 7.82
N GLY A 318 -11.95 -63.63 8.77
CA GLY A 318 -12.02 -64.35 10.05
C GLY A 318 -13.10 -63.83 10.99
N SER A 319 -13.22 -62.51 11.16
CA SER A 319 -14.28 -61.91 11.97
C SER A 319 -15.66 -62.19 11.39
N ARG A 320 -15.80 -62.12 10.06
CA ARG A 320 -17.06 -62.43 9.37
C ARG A 320 -17.44 -63.90 9.49
N ARG A 321 -16.47 -64.82 9.47
CA ARG A 321 -16.69 -66.24 9.77
C ARG A 321 -17.17 -66.45 11.21
N ASP A 322 -16.50 -65.83 12.18
CA ASP A 322 -16.85 -66.04 13.59
C ASP A 322 -18.21 -65.38 13.95
N GLU A 323 -18.55 -64.26 13.30
CA GLU A 323 -19.87 -63.62 13.38
C GLU A 323 -20.98 -64.53 12.84
N ILE A 324 -20.81 -65.08 11.63
CA ILE A 324 -21.80 -66.00 11.03
C ILE A 324 -21.92 -67.29 11.87
N ARG A 325 -20.80 -67.81 12.41
CA ARG A 325 -20.81 -68.97 13.31
C ARG A 325 -21.58 -68.70 14.61
N GLY A 326 -21.42 -67.51 15.19
CA GLY A 326 -22.16 -67.09 16.38
C GLY A 326 -23.66 -66.93 16.09
N GLN A 327 -24.01 -66.33 14.95
CA GLN A 327 -25.40 -66.22 14.51
C GLN A 327 -26.03 -67.60 14.30
N GLN A 328 -25.31 -68.52 13.67
CA GLN A 328 -25.77 -69.89 13.43
C GLN A 328 -26.04 -70.66 14.73
N ALA A 329 -25.16 -70.57 15.72
CA ALA A 329 -25.35 -71.22 17.02
C ALA A 329 -26.61 -70.70 17.74
N LEU A 330 -26.83 -69.38 17.70
CA LEU A 330 -28.01 -68.74 18.28
C LEU A 330 -29.30 -69.15 17.58
N TRP A 331 -29.29 -69.26 16.25
CA TRP A 331 -30.45 -69.72 15.49
C TRP A 331 -30.77 -71.19 15.76
N ASN A 332 -29.76 -72.06 15.86
CA ASN A 332 -29.96 -73.47 16.21
C ASN A 332 -30.55 -73.65 17.63
N GLU A 333 -30.09 -72.86 18.61
CA GLU A 333 -30.64 -72.89 19.97
C GLU A 333 -32.09 -72.39 20.00
N ARG A 334 -32.40 -71.31 19.28
CA ARG A 334 -33.77 -70.79 19.15
C ARG A 334 -34.73 -71.80 18.50
N ALA A 335 -34.26 -72.54 17.49
CA ALA A 335 -35.06 -73.59 16.87
C ALA A 335 -35.39 -74.73 17.84
N ALA A 336 -34.43 -75.13 18.70
CA ALA A 336 -34.63 -76.18 19.69
C ALA A 336 -35.59 -75.76 20.82
N GLN A 337 -35.47 -74.52 21.33
CA GLN A 337 -36.35 -73.98 22.36
C GLN A 337 -37.80 -73.84 21.85
N ALA A 338 -37.98 -73.32 20.64
CA ALA A 338 -39.30 -73.19 20.03
C ALA A 338 -39.99 -74.55 19.84
N MET A 339 -39.22 -75.61 19.53
CA MET A 339 -39.76 -76.97 19.39
C MET A 339 -40.28 -77.54 20.71
N ALA A 340 -39.58 -77.31 21.82
CA ALA A 340 -40.01 -77.78 23.14
C ALA A 340 -41.24 -77.02 23.68
N GLU A 341 -41.33 -75.70 23.44
CA GLU A 341 -42.51 -74.91 23.80
C GLU A 341 -43.75 -75.30 23.00
N LEU A 342 -43.58 -75.69 21.73
CA LEU A 342 -44.69 -76.15 20.87
C LEU A 342 -45.35 -77.43 21.39
N GLU A 343 -44.58 -78.33 22.01
CA GLU A 343 -45.09 -79.60 22.51
C GLU A 343 -45.97 -79.42 23.76
N GLN A 344 -45.59 -78.51 24.67
CA GLN A 344 -46.38 -78.20 25.87
C GLN A 344 -47.65 -77.38 25.57
N LEU A 345 -47.60 -76.54 24.53
CA LEU A 345 -48.72 -75.68 24.12
C LEU A 345 -49.90 -76.48 23.55
N ALA A 346 -49.63 -77.64 22.96
CA ALA A 346 -50.64 -78.48 22.31
C ALA A 346 -51.72 -79.00 23.29
N GLU A 347 -51.35 -79.34 24.53
CA GLU A 347 -52.30 -79.80 25.56
C GLU A 347 -53.22 -78.67 26.06
N GLN A 348 -52.70 -77.44 26.15
CA GLN A 348 -53.48 -76.26 26.59
C GLN A 348 -54.47 -75.80 25.52
N MET A 349 -54.12 -75.96 24.24
CA MET A 349 -54.99 -75.60 23.11
C MET A 349 -56.27 -76.44 23.06
N ALA A 350 -56.18 -77.75 23.36
CA ALA A 350 -57.33 -78.64 23.30
C ALA A 350 -58.43 -78.26 24.33
N ALA A 351 -58.04 -77.87 25.54
CA ALA A 351 -58.97 -77.42 26.58
C ALA A 351 -59.55 -76.01 26.28
N GLY A 352 -58.73 -75.11 25.73
CA GLY A 352 -59.18 -73.76 25.36
C GLY A 352 -60.16 -73.73 24.19
N ASP A 353 -60.06 -74.66 23.23
CA ASP A 353 -60.98 -74.72 22.10
C ASP A 353 -62.40 -75.16 22.49
N GLU A 354 -62.57 -76.05 23.47
CA GLU A 354 -63.90 -76.50 23.93
C GLU A 354 -64.69 -75.38 24.64
N GLU A 355 -64.02 -74.62 25.51
CA GLU A 355 -64.62 -73.48 26.22
C GLU A 355 -64.97 -72.32 25.26
N LYS A 356 -64.14 -72.13 24.23
CA LYS A 356 -64.36 -71.16 23.15
C LYS A 356 -65.63 -71.45 22.36
N GLU A 357 -65.87 -72.70 21.93
CA GLU A 357 -67.03 -73.04 21.10
C GLU A 357 -68.37 -72.82 21.84
N LEU A 358 -68.43 -73.20 23.12
CA LEU A 358 -69.63 -73.03 23.95
C LEU A 358 -69.98 -71.57 24.23
N ALA A 359 -68.98 -70.74 24.52
CA ALA A 359 -69.20 -69.32 24.77
C ALA A 359 -69.46 -68.54 23.47
N ALA A 360 -68.80 -68.91 22.36
CA ALA A 360 -69.01 -68.34 21.04
C ALA A 360 -70.44 -68.56 20.53
N ALA A 361 -70.99 -69.77 20.63
CA ALA A 361 -72.35 -70.05 20.17
C ALA A 361 -73.42 -69.18 20.87
N ARG A 362 -73.22 -68.88 22.16
CA ARG A 362 -74.16 -68.04 22.94
C ARG A 362 -74.01 -66.54 22.66
N ALA A 363 -72.79 -66.09 22.40
CA ALA A 363 -72.54 -64.73 21.92
C ALA A 363 -73.06 -64.54 20.50
N GLU A 364 -72.90 -65.53 19.62
CA GLU A 364 -73.34 -65.50 18.22
C GLU A 364 -74.87 -65.41 18.10
N GLU A 365 -75.62 -66.09 18.97
CA GLU A 365 -77.08 -66.02 19.00
C GLU A 365 -77.61 -64.60 19.34
N LEU A 366 -76.98 -63.92 20.32
CA LEU A 366 -77.33 -62.54 20.70
C LEU A 366 -76.72 -61.52 19.73
N ALA A 367 -75.53 -61.83 19.19
CA ALA A 367 -74.85 -61.05 18.17
C ALA A 367 -75.52 -61.19 16.82
N ALA A 368 -76.39 -62.16 16.59
CA ALA A 368 -77.18 -62.23 15.36
C ALA A 368 -78.31 -61.19 15.37
N GLN A 369 -78.74 -60.72 16.54
CA GLN A 369 -79.84 -59.76 16.70
C GLN A 369 -79.35 -58.30 16.79
N LEU A 370 -78.09 -58.09 17.13
CA LEU A 370 -77.50 -56.76 17.23
C LEU A 370 -77.20 -56.07 15.91
N PRO A 371 -76.60 -56.71 14.89
CA PRO A 371 -76.24 -56.10 13.62
C PRO A 371 -77.41 -55.40 12.98
N ASP A 372 -78.61 -55.97 13.00
CA ASP A 372 -79.77 -55.30 12.42
C ASP A 372 -80.17 -54.00 13.16
N LEU A 373 -79.98 -53.94 14.48
CA LEU A 373 -80.27 -52.77 15.32
C LEU A 373 -79.08 -51.79 15.39
N GLU A 374 -77.87 -52.32 15.35
CA GLU A 374 -76.61 -51.62 15.27
C GLU A 374 -76.49 -50.97 13.92
N ASP A 375 -76.85 -51.62 12.84
CA ASP A 375 -76.81 -51.07 11.49
C ASP A 375 -77.94 -50.08 11.30
N ALA A 376 -79.09 -50.27 11.93
CA ALA A 376 -80.12 -49.25 11.95
C ALA A 376 -79.66 -47.98 12.69
N LEU A 377 -79.04 -48.12 13.87
CA LEU A 377 -78.52 -46.95 14.60
C LEU A 377 -77.28 -46.39 13.94
N ARG A 378 -76.31 -47.21 13.62
CA ARG A 378 -75.02 -46.83 13.04
C ARG A 378 -75.27 -46.28 11.65
N ALA A 379 -76.23 -46.76 10.86
CA ALA A 379 -76.61 -46.06 9.63
C ALA A 379 -77.20 -44.67 9.94
N ALA A 380 -78.04 -44.51 10.95
CA ALA A 380 -78.60 -43.20 11.31
C ALA A 380 -77.54 -42.24 11.91
N GLN A 381 -76.81 -42.69 12.94
CA GLN A 381 -75.71 -42.00 13.61
C GLN A 381 -74.55 -41.73 12.68
N SER A 382 -74.18 -42.65 11.78
CA SER A 382 -73.10 -42.42 10.81
C SER A 382 -73.57 -41.39 9.80
N ARG A 383 -74.79 -41.51 9.26
CA ARG A 383 -75.31 -40.48 8.35
C ARG A 383 -75.36 -39.10 9.03
N ALA A 384 -75.79 -39.02 10.29
CA ALA A 384 -75.81 -37.78 11.06
C ALA A 384 -74.39 -37.30 11.41
N ASN A 385 -73.62 -38.06 12.17
CA ASN A 385 -72.28 -37.68 12.61
C ASN A 385 -71.32 -37.48 11.43
N GLU A 386 -71.44 -38.19 10.31
CA GLU A 386 -70.66 -37.87 9.10
C GLU A 386 -70.97 -36.45 8.66
N LYS A 387 -72.24 -36.05 8.59
CA LYS A 387 -72.59 -34.69 8.21
C LYS A 387 -72.26 -33.65 9.27
N ARG A 388 -72.32 -34.00 10.57
CA ARG A 388 -71.88 -33.16 11.69
C ARG A 388 -70.38 -32.93 11.68
N GLN A 389 -69.61 -34.00 11.52
CA GLN A 389 -68.16 -33.97 11.52
C GLN A 389 -67.66 -33.28 10.27
N VAL A 390 -68.28 -33.52 9.10
CA VAL A 390 -68.02 -32.74 7.90
C VAL A 390 -68.28 -31.26 8.19
N ALA A 391 -69.40 -30.88 8.79
CA ALA A 391 -69.65 -29.48 9.14
C ALA A 391 -68.62 -28.91 10.14
N VAL A 392 -68.30 -29.59 11.24
CA VAL A 392 -67.33 -29.11 12.24
C VAL A 392 -65.91 -29.05 11.69
N GLN A 393 -65.50 -30.04 10.88
CA GLN A 393 -64.18 -30.07 10.24
C GLN A 393 -64.06 -28.95 9.22
N VAL A 394 -65.07 -28.77 8.38
CA VAL A 394 -65.12 -27.68 7.40
C VAL A 394 -65.08 -26.32 8.11
N GLN A 395 -65.80 -26.16 9.23
CA GLN A 395 -65.80 -24.92 10.01
C GLN A 395 -64.47 -24.64 10.72
N GLN A 396 -63.81 -25.66 11.26
CA GLN A 396 -62.46 -25.52 11.83
C GLN A 396 -61.42 -25.22 10.75
N GLN A 397 -61.53 -25.86 9.58
CA GLN A 397 -60.67 -25.60 8.43
C GLN A 397 -60.83 -24.15 7.94
N ILE A 398 -62.05 -23.63 7.88
CA ILE A 398 -62.34 -22.21 7.57
C ILE A 398 -61.68 -21.26 8.59
N GLN A 399 -61.76 -21.56 9.90
CA GLN A 399 -61.14 -20.71 10.93
C GLN A 399 -59.61 -20.72 10.85
N VAL A 400 -59.00 -21.89 10.58
CA VAL A 400 -57.55 -22.02 10.37
C VAL A 400 -57.13 -21.29 9.11
N LEU A 401 -57.83 -21.49 7.99
CA LEU A 401 -57.58 -20.79 6.72
C LEU A 401 -57.71 -19.26 6.86
N ALA A 402 -58.66 -18.77 7.64
CA ALA A 402 -58.82 -17.33 7.89
C ALA A 402 -57.67 -16.73 8.70
N ALA A 403 -57.09 -17.49 9.65
CA ALA A 403 -55.91 -17.07 10.40
C ALA A 403 -54.64 -17.15 9.53
N GLU A 404 -54.50 -18.20 8.72
CA GLU A 404 -53.41 -18.37 7.76
C GLU A 404 -53.42 -17.27 6.69
N SER A 405 -54.58 -16.92 6.15
CA SER A 405 -54.75 -15.84 5.17
C SER A 405 -54.24 -14.49 5.69
N ARG A 406 -54.57 -14.13 6.94
CA ARG A 406 -54.07 -12.88 7.57
C ARG A 406 -52.55 -12.89 7.75
N ALA A 407 -51.98 -14.03 8.16
CA ALA A 407 -50.53 -14.19 8.31
C ALA A 407 -49.81 -14.08 6.96
N LEU A 408 -50.36 -14.68 5.90
CA LEU A 408 -49.83 -14.61 4.54
C LEU A 408 -49.87 -13.18 3.98
N ASP A 409 -50.92 -12.39 4.27
CA ASP A 409 -50.99 -10.99 3.84
C ASP A 409 -49.95 -10.08 4.52
N GLU A 410 -49.69 -10.29 5.81
CA GLU A 410 -48.61 -9.59 6.52
C GLU A 410 -47.23 -9.99 5.97
N GLN A 411 -47.02 -11.28 5.69
CA GLN A 411 -45.80 -11.79 5.10
C GLN A 411 -45.56 -11.23 3.69
N ALA A 412 -46.59 -11.17 2.85
CA ALA A 412 -46.50 -10.58 1.51
C ALA A 412 -46.12 -9.09 1.54
N ARG A 413 -46.68 -8.31 2.47
CA ARG A 413 -46.33 -6.88 2.63
C ARG A 413 -44.89 -6.68 3.07
N ALA A 414 -44.39 -7.53 3.98
CA ALA A 414 -43.01 -7.48 4.45
C ALA A 414 -42.01 -7.81 3.32
N LEU A 415 -42.31 -8.82 2.49
CA LEU A 415 -41.48 -9.20 1.34
C LEU A 415 -41.42 -8.08 0.29
N ARG A 416 -42.55 -7.43 -0.05
CA ARG A 416 -42.58 -6.30 -1.00
C ARG A 416 -41.74 -5.10 -0.55
N GLN A 417 -41.87 -4.69 0.71
CA GLN A 417 -41.06 -3.57 1.23
C GLN A 417 -39.56 -3.87 1.21
N ARG A 418 -39.19 -5.15 1.40
CA ARG A 418 -37.80 -5.58 1.33
C ARG A 418 -37.30 -5.60 -0.12
N ARG A 419 -38.12 -6.02 -1.08
CA ARG A 419 -37.81 -5.95 -2.52
C ARG A 419 -37.58 -4.53 -3.00
N GLU A 420 -38.46 -3.59 -2.64
CA GLU A 420 -38.31 -2.17 -3.03
C GLU A 420 -37.00 -1.55 -2.54
N ARG A 421 -36.52 -1.95 -1.34
CA ARG A 421 -35.22 -1.53 -0.82
C ARG A 421 -34.05 -2.12 -1.60
N LEU A 422 -34.11 -3.40 -1.97
CA LEU A 422 -33.07 -4.06 -2.78
C LEU A 422 -33.03 -3.49 -4.20
N ASP A 423 -34.18 -3.13 -4.77
CA ASP A 423 -34.26 -2.50 -6.08
C ASP A 423 -33.61 -1.11 -6.09
N ALA A 424 -33.83 -0.31 -5.03
CA ALA A 424 -33.16 0.97 -4.86
C ALA A 424 -31.63 0.83 -4.71
N GLN A 425 -31.16 -0.22 -4.02
CA GLN A 425 -29.73 -0.54 -3.88
C GLN A 425 -29.11 -1.03 -5.19
N THR A 426 -29.86 -1.81 -5.98
CA THR A 426 -29.41 -2.28 -7.30
C THR A 426 -29.31 -1.12 -8.30
N ALA A 427 -30.24 -0.17 -8.25
CA ALA A 427 -30.24 1.02 -9.12
C ALA A 427 -29.10 2.00 -8.82
N THR A 428 -28.48 1.93 -7.64
CA THR A 428 -27.31 2.76 -7.26
C THR A 428 -25.97 2.07 -7.52
N LEU A 429 -25.97 0.80 -7.95
CA LEU A 429 -24.74 0.05 -8.22
C LEU A 429 -24.17 0.43 -9.61
N ASN A 430 -23.06 1.15 -9.64
CA ASN A 430 -22.32 1.41 -10.87
C ASN A 430 -21.42 0.20 -11.20
N LEU A 431 -21.78 -0.60 -12.21
CA LEU A 431 -20.92 -1.67 -12.72
C LEU A 431 -19.83 -1.09 -13.65
N PRO A 432 -18.54 -1.37 -13.39
CA PRO A 432 -17.46 -1.09 -14.34
C PRO A 432 -17.67 -1.87 -15.65
N ASP A 433 -17.24 -1.29 -16.78
CA ASP A 433 -17.37 -1.92 -18.11
C ASP A 433 -16.42 -3.12 -18.24
N ALA A 434 -16.98 -4.30 -18.55
CA ALA A 434 -16.23 -5.53 -18.77
C ALA A 434 -15.27 -5.42 -19.97
N GLY A 435 -15.65 -4.66 -21.01
CA GLY A 435 -14.80 -4.46 -22.19
C GLY A 435 -13.53 -3.68 -21.87
N ALA A 436 -13.60 -2.74 -20.91
CA ALA A 436 -12.44 -1.97 -20.49
C ALA A 436 -11.43 -2.81 -19.69
N VAL A 437 -11.88 -3.81 -18.91
CA VAL A 437 -11.01 -4.75 -18.20
C VAL A 437 -10.23 -5.61 -19.19
N GLU A 438 -10.89 -6.15 -20.21
CA GLU A 438 -10.26 -7.04 -21.18
C GLU A 438 -9.25 -6.29 -22.05
N GLN A 439 -9.58 -5.09 -22.51
CA GLN A 439 -8.65 -4.22 -23.24
C GLN A 439 -7.40 -3.86 -22.42
N LEU A 440 -7.55 -3.65 -21.11
CA LEU A 440 -6.40 -3.37 -20.24
C LEU A 440 -5.53 -4.61 -20.01
N LYS A 441 -6.12 -5.81 -19.94
CA LYS A 441 -5.38 -7.08 -19.86
C LYS A 441 -4.61 -7.36 -21.15
N GLU A 442 -5.23 -7.16 -22.32
CA GLU A 442 -4.56 -7.29 -23.61
C GLU A 442 -3.37 -6.34 -23.73
N ARG A 443 -3.56 -5.06 -23.37
CA ARG A 443 -2.47 -4.06 -23.38
C ARG A 443 -1.36 -4.37 -22.38
N SER A 444 -1.68 -4.97 -21.23
CA SER A 444 -0.68 -5.45 -20.26
C SER A 444 0.14 -6.59 -20.87
N ALA A 445 -0.53 -7.58 -21.48
CA ALA A 445 0.14 -8.72 -22.10
C ALA A 445 1.03 -8.30 -23.29
N GLU A 446 0.59 -7.34 -24.11
CA GLU A 446 1.41 -6.75 -25.17
C GLU A 446 2.66 -6.05 -24.62
N ALA A 447 2.53 -5.31 -23.52
CA ALA A 447 3.65 -4.61 -22.90
C ALA A 447 4.64 -5.58 -22.23
N ASP A 448 4.15 -6.66 -21.60
CA ASP A 448 4.98 -7.73 -21.06
C ASP A 448 5.78 -8.45 -22.16
N ALA A 449 5.14 -8.78 -23.29
CA ALA A 449 5.82 -9.40 -24.42
C ALA A 449 6.92 -8.51 -25.03
N GLN A 450 6.66 -7.20 -25.15
CA GLN A 450 7.67 -6.22 -25.60
C GLN A 450 8.84 -6.11 -24.62
N TRP A 451 8.56 -6.18 -23.32
CA TRP A 451 9.60 -6.20 -22.29
C TRP A 451 10.46 -7.47 -22.38
N GLU A 452 9.85 -8.65 -22.55
CA GLU A 452 10.59 -9.92 -22.72
C GLU A 452 11.51 -9.89 -23.94
N GLU A 453 11.03 -9.36 -25.07
CA GLU A 453 11.85 -9.20 -26.27
C GLU A 453 13.05 -8.24 -26.05
N ALA A 454 12.80 -7.10 -25.38
CA ALA A 454 13.86 -6.16 -25.04
C ALA A 454 14.87 -6.74 -24.04
N GLN A 455 14.41 -7.54 -23.09
CA GLN A 455 15.24 -8.22 -22.10
C GLN A 455 16.11 -9.31 -22.74
N ALA A 456 15.55 -10.12 -23.65
CA ALA A 456 16.32 -11.11 -24.41
C ALA A 456 17.43 -10.46 -25.24
N ARG A 457 17.17 -9.26 -25.80
CA ARG A 457 18.18 -8.48 -26.52
C ARG A 457 19.28 -7.94 -25.61
N VAL A 458 18.97 -7.60 -24.35
CA VAL A 458 19.97 -7.22 -23.34
C VAL A 458 20.84 -8.42 -22.98
N GLU A 459 20.25 -9.60 -22.86
CA GLU A 459 20.96 -10.85 -22.57
C GLU A 459 21.94 -11.23 -23.70
N ASP A 460 21.50 -11.25 -24.97
CA ASP A 460 22.37 -11.49 -26.13
C ASP A 460 23.57 -10.54 -26.17
N LEU A 461 23.31 -9.23 -26.00
CA LEU A 461 24.37 -8.23 -26.05
C LEU A 461 25.30 -8.29 -24.83
N SER A 462 24.79 -8.71 -23.67
CA SER A 462 25.58 -8.89 -22.45
C SER A 462 26.47 -10.13 -22.50
N GLU A 463 26.07 -11.18 -23.23
CA GLU A 463 26.90 -12.36 -23.47
C GLU A 463 28.02 -12.07 -24.48
N ARG A 464 27.75 -11.22 -25.49
CA ARG A 464 28.72 -10.87 -26.54
C ARG A 464 29.76 -9.83 -26.11
N GLU A 465 29.45 -9.00 -25.13
CA GLU A 465 30.38 -7.98 -24.61
C GLU A 465 31.70 -8.55 -24.05
N PRO A 466 31.71 -9.58 -23.18
CA PRO A 466 32.95 -10.14 -22.66
C PRO A 466 33.81 -10.83 -23.73
N GLU A 467 33.19 -11.44 -24.75
CA GLU A 467 33.92 -12.02 -25.89
C GLU A 467 34.70 -10.96 -26.68
N LEU A 468 34.06 -9.81 -26.93
CA LEU A 468 34.69 -8.69 -27.62
C LEU A 468 35.72 -7.97 -26.75
N ASP A 469 35.52 -7.87 -25.43
CA ASP A 469 36.55 -7.32 -24.53
C ASP A 469 37.77 -8.25 -24.43
N ALA A 470 37.56 -9.57 -24.44
CA ALA A 470 38.66 -10.53 -24.51
C ALA A 470 39.46 -10.40 -25.81
N ALA A 471 38.77 -10.27 -26.96
CA ALA A 471 39.40 -10.03 -28.25
C ALA A 471 40.17 -8.70 -28.29
N ARG A 472 39.63 -7.64 -27.68
CA ARG A 472 40.28 -6.33 -27.51
C ARG A 472 41.58 -6.43 -26.70
N ARG A 473 41.54 -7.11 -25.54
CA ARG A 473 42.71 -7.31 -24.68
C ARG A 473 43.80 -8.15 -25.37
N ALA A 474 43.39 -9.18 -26.12
CA ALA A 474 44.32 -9.99 -26.92
C ALA A 474 45.04 -9.14 -27.98
N ALA A 475 44.29 -8.35 -28.76
CA ALA A 475 44.88 -7.48 -29.79
C ALA A 475 45.78 -6.38 -29.20
N GLN A 476 45.44 -5.86 -28.01
CA GLN A 476 46.27 -4.89 -27.29
C GLN A 476 47.58 -5.51 -26.78
N THR A 477 47.51 -6.74 -26.27
CA THR A 477 48.69 -7.49 -25.80
C THR A 477 49.63 -7.78 -26.97
N GLU A 478 49.11 -8.24 -28.10
CA GLU A 478 49.89 -8.50 -29.31
C GLU A 478 50.61 -7.23 -29.80
N THR A 479 49.90 -6.10 -29.85
CA THR A 479 50.49 -4.80 -30.24
C THR A 479 51.64 -4.41 -29.30
N HIS A 480 51.49 -4.64 -27.99
CA HIS A 480 52.55 -4.35 -27.01
C HIS A 480 53.77 -5.25 -27.20
N THR A 481 53.55 -6.55 -27.44
CA THR A 481 54.62 -7.53 -27.69
C THR A 481 55.42 -7.17 -28.94
N GLN A 482 54.75 -6.88 -30.07
CA GLN A 482 55.42 -6.51 -31.31
C GLN A 482 56.19 -5.20 -31.18
N THR A 483 55.63 -4.21 -30.48
CA THR A 483 56.30 -2.92 -30.24
C THR A 483 57.57 -3.10 -29.40
N ALA A 484 57.56 -3.98 -28.40
CA ALA A 484 58.72 -4.28 -27.58
C ALA A 484 59.85 -4.97 -28.37
N GLN A 485 59.50 -5.90 -29.26
CA GLN A 485 60.46 -6.57 -30.15
C GLN A 485 61.13 -5.58 -31.12
N LEU A 486 60.34 -4.69 -31.73
CA LEU A 486 60.85 -3.64 -32.60
C LEU A 486 61.85 -2.72 -31.88
N ALA A 487 61.54 -2.32 -30.64
CA ALA A 487 62.42 -1.49 -29.83
C ALA A 487 63.77 -2.18 -29.53
N GLN A 488 63.74 -3.49 -29.24
CA GLN A 488 64.95 -4.29 -29.00
C GLN A 488 65.85 -4.39 -30.24
N THR A 489 65.26 -4.71 -31.41
CA THR A 489 66.00 -4.81 -32.68
C THR A 489 66.60 -3.46 -33.08
N THR A 490 65.84 -2.37 -32.90
CA THR A 490 66.30 -1.01 -33.20
C THR A 490 67.48 -0.60 -32.31
N ALA A 491 67.39 -0.86 -30.99
CA ALA A 491 68.49 -0.56 -30.06
C ALA A 491 69.78 -1.34 -30.39
N ARG A 492 69.65 -2.62 -30.79
CA ARG A 492 70.81 -3.44 -31.21
C ARG A 492 71.46 -2.92 -32.49
N LEU A 493 70.64 -2.52 -33.47
CA LEU A 493 71.11 -1.95 -34.73
C LEU A 493 71.89 -0.63 -34.51
N GLU A 494 71.36 0.27 -33.68
CA GLU A 494 72.01 1.55 -33.35
C GLU A 494 73.35 1.35 -32.64
N ALA A 495 73.41 0.41 -31.69
CA ALA A 495 74.65 0.08 -30.98
C ALA A 495 75.75 -0.45 -31.92
N LEU A 496 75.40 -1.32 -32.89
CA LEU A 496 76.36 -1.85 -33.86
C LEU A 496 76.83 -0.80 -34.87
N ARG A 497 75.93 0.06 -35.36
CA ARG A 497 76.28 1.18 -36.25
C ARG A 497 77.25 2.15 -35.56
N ALA A 498 76.95 2.55 -34.33
CA ALA A 498 77.83 3.43 -33.54
C ALA A 498 79.23 2.83 -33.33
N LEU A 499 79.32 1.51 -33.13
CA LEU A 499 80.60 0.80 -33.02
C LEU A 499 81.39 0.78 -34.33
N GLN A 500 80.72 0.60 -35.47
CA GLN A 500 81.36 0.56 -36.80
C GLN A 500 81.89 1.94 -37.22
N GLU A 501 81.15 3.02 -36.96
CA GLU A 501 81.60 4.40 -37.21
C GLU A 501 82.83 4.77 -36.38
N LYS A 502 82.85 4.38 -35.10
CA LYS A 502 83.95 4.68 -34.18
C LYS A 502 85.28 4.03 -34.58
N VAL A 503 85.25 2.87 -35.23
CA VAL A 503 86.45 2.19 -35.77
C VAL A 503 86.93 2.87 -37.05
N GLN A 504 86.03 3.38 -37.89
CA GLN A 504 86.39 4.11 -39.11
C GLN A 504 87.03 5.48 -38.83
N SER A 505 86.65 6.16 -37.74
CA SER A 505 87.09 7.52 -37.43
C SER A 505 88.43 7.65 -36.68
N GLN A 506 89.08 6.54 -36.27
CA GLN A 506 90.29 6.59 -35.42
C GLN A 506 91.63 6.74 -36.16
N GLY A 507 91.65 6.83 -37.49
CA GLY A 507 92.88 6.97 -38.28
C GLY A 507 93.18 8.40 -38.76
N LYS A 508 94.48 8.78 -38.87
CA LYS A 508 94.97 9.99 -39.58
C LYS A 508 94.69 9.99 -41.10
N LEU A 509 93.79 9.11 -41.56
CA LEU A 509 93.55 8.74 -42.95
C LEU A 509 92.62 9.72 -43.68
N GLY A 510 91.53 10.16 -43.03
CA GLY A 510 90.54 11.06 -43.63
C GLY A 510 91.13 12.37 -44.16
N PRO A 511 91.92 13.11 -43.36
CA PRO A 511 92.54 14.36 -43.82
C PRO A 511 93.56 14.18 -44.96
N TRP A 512 94.21 13.01 -45.06
CA TRP A 512 95.15 12.70 -46.15
C TRP A 512 94.40 12.36 -47.45
N LEU A 513 93.28 11.63 -47.36
CA LEU A 513 92.41 11.33 -48.51
C LEU A 513 91.78 12.60 -49.11
N GLU A 514 91.32 13.53 -48.27
CA GLU A 514 90.83 14.85 -48.71
C GLU A 514 91.94 15.66 -49.40
N LYS A 515 93.16 15.69 -48.84
CA LYS A 515 94.30 16.44 -49.39
C LYS A 515 94.74 15.92 -50.78
N GLN A 516 94.57 14.63 -51.05
CA GLN A 516 94.89 13.98 -52.33
C GLN A 516 93.68 13.91 -53.30
N GLY A 517 92.50 14.40 -52.90
CA GLY A 517 91.29 14.41 -53.73
C GLY A 517 90.64 13.03 -53.93
N LEU A 518 90.80 12.12 -52.97
CA LEU A 518 90.35 10.72 -53.01
C LEU A 518 89.26 10.39 -51.97
N ASP A 519 88.63 11.42 -51.38
CA ASP A 519 87.61 11.33 -50.33
C ASP A 519 86.31 10.64 -50.77
N ASN A 520 85.92 10.81 -52.03
CA ASN A 520 84.67 10.27 -52.59
C ASN A 520 84.74 8.79 -53.02
N LEU A 521 85.88 8.12 -52.83
CA LEU A 521 86.08 6.75 -53.30
C LEU A 521 85.83 5.73 -52.19
N THR A 522 85.07 4.69 -52.53
CA THR A 522 84.67 3.65 -51.58
C THR A 522 85.74 2.56 -51.47
N ALA A 523 86.06 2.19 -50.23
CA ALA A 523 86.98 1.07 -49.95
C ALA A 523 86.40 -0.27 -50.44
N LEU A 524 87.28 -1.15 -50.89
CA LEU A 524 86.95 -2.43 -51.52
C LEU A 524 86.03 -3.32 -50.67
N TRP A 525 86.25 -3.41 -49.35
CA TRP A 525 85.47 -4.26 -48.45
C TRP A 525 83.95 -3.98 -48.45
N LYS A 526 83.50 -2.75 -48.77
CA LYS A 526 82.07 -2.42 -48.87
C LYS A 526 81.40 -3.03 -50.11
N ARG A 527 82.19 -3.51 -51.08
CA ARG A 527 81.72 -4.14 -52.33
C ARG A 527 81.91 -5.65 -52.34
N LEU A 528 82.40 -6.25 -51.25
CA LEU A 528 82.70 -7.68 -51.15
C LEU A 528 81.69 -8.37 -50.24
N HIS A 529 81.04 -9.41 -50.76
CA HIS A 529 80.21 -10.32 -49.96
C HIS A 529 80.80 -11.74 -50.06
N ILE A 530 81.13 -12.34 -48.92
CA ILE A 530 81.61 -13.72 -48.82
C ILE A 530 80.60 -14.59 -48.08
N ALA A 531 80.64 -15.90 -48.33
CA ALA A 531 79.87 -16.88 -47.57
C ALA A 531 80.14 -16.78 -46.05
N PRO A 532 79.08 -16.91 -45.20
CA PRO A 532 79.22 -16.77 -43.75
C PRO A 532 80.24 -17.72 -43.13
N GLY A 533 81.07 -17.22 -42.22
CA GLY A 533 82.12 -17.98 -41.53
C GLY A 533 83.46 -18.07 -42.26
N TRP A 534 83.59 -17.39 -43.41
CA TRP A 534 84.85 -17.26 -44.16
C TRP A 534 85.38 -15.82 -44.21
N GLU A 535 84.75 -14.89 -43.48
CA GLU A 535 85.11 -13.47 -43.42
C GLU A 535 86.54 -13.29 -42.92
N THR A 536 86.91 -13.99 -41.84
CA THR A 536 88.26 -13.98 -41.28
C THR A 536 89.29 -14.55 -42.25
N ALA A 537 88.91 -15.54 -43.06
CA ALA A 537 89.79 -16.13 -44.08
C ALA A 537 90.07 -15.15 -45.23
N LEU A 538 89.05 -14.39 -45.65
CA LEU A 538 89.21 -13.34 -46.65
C LEU A 538 90.02 -12.15 -46.10
N GLU A 539 89.71 -11.69 -44.89
CA GLU A 539 90.44 -10.61 -44.21
C GLU A 539 91.93 -10.98 -44.06
N ALA A 540 92.24 -12.22 -43.69
CA ALA A 540 93.60 -12.72 -43.55
C ALA A 540 94.39 -12.82 -44.87
N SER A 541 93.69 -13.14 -45.97
CA SER A 541 94.28 -13.33 -47.30
C SER A 541 94.51 -11.99 -48.01
N MET A 542 93.61 -11.02 -47.81
CA MET A 542 93.64 -9.73 -48.51
C MET A 542 94.39 -8.64 -47.72
N ARG A 543 94.44 -8.70 -46.39
CA ARG A 543 95.19 -7.76 -45.53
C ARG A 543 94.96 -6.29 -45.90
N GLU A 544 96.01 -5.51 -46.18
CA GLU A 544 95.93 -4.10 -46.61
C GLU A 544 95.13 -3.88 -47.90
N ARG A 545 94.89 -4.94 -48.69
CA ARG A 545 94.02 -4.89 -49.88
C ARG A 545 92.53 -4.84 -49.53
N MET A 546 92.12 -5.17 -48.30
CA MET A 546 90.71 -5.03 -47.86
C MET A 546 90.25 -3.56 -47.87
N ALA A 547 91.16 -2.65 -47.52
CA ALA A 547 90.92 -1.21 -47.55
C ALA A 547 91.30 -0.56 -48.89
N ALA A 548 91.50 -1.35 -49.96
CA ALA A 548 92.00 -0.83 -51.22
C ALA A 548 91.00 0.12 -51.88
N ILE A 549 91.53 1.16 -52.54
CA ILE A 549 90.75 2.18 -53.24
C ILE A 549 91.00 2.10 -54.75
N GLU A 550 89.93 2.23 -55.52
CA GLU A 550 89.96 2.20 -56.98
C GLU A 550 90.53 3.52 -57.55
N VAL A 551 91.56 3.45 -58.40
CA VAL A 551 92.15 4.60 -59.09
C VAL A 551 92.07 4.43 -60.61
N SER A 552 91.94 5.55 -61.32
CA SER A 552 91.77 5.54 -62.78
C SER A 552 93.00 5.06 -63.54
N ARG A 553 94.22 5.34 -63.03
CA ARG A 553 95.51 4.85 -63.58
C ARG A 553 96.51 4.63 -62.45
N LEU A 554 97.20 3.48 -62.45
CA LEU A 554 98.22 3.17 -61.45
C LEU A 554 99.42 4.12 -61.48
N ASP A 555 99.74 4.72 -62.63
CA ASP A 555 100.84 5.70 -62.75
C ASP A 555 100.67 6.94 -61.85
N LEU A 556 99.41 7.27 -61.50
CA LEU A 556 99.09 8.39 -60.60
C LEU A 556 99.66 8.17 -59.18
N VAL A 557 99.85 6.91 -58.78
CA VAL A 557 100.40 6.53 -57.48
C VAL A 557 101.87 6.94 -57.34
N ARG A 558 102.61 7.19 -58.43
CA ARG A 558 104.00 7.71 -58.36
C ARG A 558 104.07 9.07 -57.67
N ALA A 559 103.01 9.88 -57.73
CA ALA A 559 102.96 11.16 -57.04
C ALA A 559 102.95 11.02 -55.51
N PHE A 560 102.51 9.86 -54.98
CA PHE A 560 102.42 9.61 -53.54
C PHE A 560 103.75 9.20 -52.90
N GLU A 561 104.83 9.01 -53.69
CA GLU A 561 106.17 8.75 -53.16
C GLU A 561 106.72 9.94 -52.35
N GLN A 562 106.29 11.16 -52.67
CA GLN A 562 106.69 12.39 -51.97
C GLN A 562 105.88 12.68 -50.70
N ASP A 563 104.66 12.12 -50.58
CA ASP A 563 103.74 12.30 -49.43
C ASP A 563 102.98 10.98 -49.16
N ALA A 564 103.69 10.01 -48.57
CA ALA A 564 103.21 8.64 -48.40
C ALA A 564 101.99 8.54 -47.45
N PRO A 565 101.08 7.58 -47.68
CA PRO A 565 99.90 7.38 -46.82
C PRO A 565 100.28 7.04 -45.37
N PRO A 566 99.55 7.58 -44.36
CA PRO A 566 99.87 7.38 -42.96
C PRO A 566 99.48 6.00 -42.41
N THR A 567 98.80 5.16 -43.21
CA THR A 567 98.41 3.78 -42.87
C THR A 567 98.67 2.83 -44.04
N ARG A 568 98.65 1.52 -43.77
CA ARG A 568 98.78 0.48 -44.81
C ARG A 568 97.53 0.48 -45.70
N MET A 569 97.69 0.76 -46.99
CA MET A 569 96.60 0.79 -47.96
C MET A 569 97.11 0.33 -49.33
N ALA A 570 96.22 -0.20 -50.15
CA ALA A 570 96.49 -0.55 -51.54
C ALA A 570 95.62 0.28 -52.49
N PHE A 571 96.09 0.47 -53.72
CA PHE A 571 95.32 1.08 -54.81
C PHE A 571 95.19 0.07 -55.94
N TYR A 572 94.03 0.04 -56.60
CA TYR A 572 93.78 -0.89 -57.69
C TYR A 572 93.11 -0.21 -58.88
N THR A 573 93.20 -0.86 -60.03
CA THR A 573 92.48 -0.50 -61.25
C THR A 573 91.78 -1.76 -61.75
N LEU A 574 90.62 -1.61 -62.38
CA LEU A 574 89.86 -2.74 -62.90
C LEU A 574 90.48 -3.19 -64.23
N THR A 575 90.70 -4.51 -64.36
CA THR A 575 91.20 -5.14 -65.58
C THR A 575 90.07 -5.92 -66.24
N GLU A 576 89.94 -5.83 -67.57
CA GLU A 576 88.93 -6.56 -68.34
C GLU A 576 89.37 -7.99 -68.75
N ALA A 577 90.66 -8.30 -68.65
CA ALA A 577 91.22 -9.60 -69.01
C ALA A 577 91.42 -10.50 -67.77
N SER A 578 90.70 -11.62 -67.71
CA SER A 578 90.93 -12.63 -66.68
C SER A 578 92.22 -13.40 -66.98
N PRO A 579 93.14 -13.58 -66.03
CA PRO A 579 94.34 -14.40 -66.25
C PRO A 579 93.97 -15.87 -66.54
N PRO A 580 94.78 -16.60 -67.33
CA PRO A 580 94.54 -18.02 -67.60
C PRO A 580 94.72 -18.83 -66.31
N ALA A 581 93.72 -19.67 -66.01
CA ALA A 581 93.72 -20.53 -64.83
C ALA A 581 94.94 -21.47 -64.77
N THR A 582 95.75 -21.37 -63.71
CA THR A 582 96.87 -22.26 -63.42
C THR A 582 96.43 -23.37 -62.44
N HIS A 583 96.24 -24.59 -62.96
CA HIS A 583 96.07 -25.88 -62.27
C HIS A 583 95.21 -25.94 -60.97
N HIS A 584 94.00 -26.50 -61.04
CA HIS A 584 93.13 -26.68 -59.87
C HIS A 584 93.11 -28.13 -59.34
N ALA A 585 93.68 -28.37 -58.16
CA ALA A 585 93.48 -29.61 -57.40
C ALA A 585 92.56 -29.43 -56.18
N LEU A 586 92.36 -28.19 -55.70
CA LEU A 586 91.69 -27.86 -54.43
C LEU A 586 90.64 -26.74 -54.60
N PRO A 587 89.67 -26.58 -53.68
CA PRO A 587 88.61 -25.57 -53.78
C PRO A 587 89.13 -24.16 -53.52
N GLU A 588 88.87 -23.22 -54.44
CA GLU A 588 89.39 -21.84 -54.36
C GLU A 588 88.58 -20.93 -53.43
N LEU A 589 89.26 -19.96 -52.81
CA LEU A 589 88.62 -18.94 -51.97
C LEU A 589 87.72 -17.98 -52.80
N THR A 590 88.08 -17.72 -54.06
CA THR A 590 87.32 -16.91 -55.02
C THR A 590 85.91 -17.44 -55.27
N SER A 591 85.72 -18.77 -55.19
CA SER A 591 84.43 -19.44 -55.37
C SER A 591 83.39 -19.10 -54.29
N LEU A 592 83.85 -18.63 -53.13
CA LEU A 592 83.01 -18.25 -51.99
C LEU A 592 82.60 -16.78 -52.01
N LEU A 593 83.14 -15.98 -52.95
CA LEU A 593 82.84 -14.56 -53.11
C LEU A 593 81.66 -14.35 -54.07
N ARG A 594 80.72 -13.50 -53.66
CA ARG A 594 79.64 -12.98 -54.51
C ARG A 594 80.03 -11.59 -54.99
N VAL A 595 80.44 -11.49 -56.26
CA VAL A 595 80.90 -10.25 -56.89
C VAL A 595 80.13 -10.04 -58.18
N GLU A 596 79.42 -8.92 -58.28
CA GLU A 596 78.54 -8.62 -59.42
C GLU A 596 79.29 -7.98 -60.61
N GLN A 597 80.42 -7.30 -60.36
CA GLN A 597 81.17 -6.60 -61.40
C GLN A 597 82.25 -7.50 -62.04
N PRO A 598 82.26 -7.68 -63.38
CA PRO A 598 83.19 -8.59 -64.06
C PRO A 598 84.65 -8.15 -63.94
N GLY A 599 84.95 -6.84 -63.99
CA GLY A 599 86.31 -6.33 -63.80
C GLY A 599 86.86 -6.55 -62.39
N LEU A 600 85.98 -6.49 -61.37
CA LEU A 600 86.35 -6.76 -59.98
C LEU A 600 86.59 -8.27 -59.75
N LYS A 601 85.78 -9.11 -60.41
CA LYS A 601 85.97 -10.56 -60.40
C LYS A 601 87.31 -10.96 -61.03
N ALA A 602 87.70 -10.33 -62.14
CA ALA A 602 89.00 -10.57 -62.78
C ALA A 602 90.17 -10.14 -61.88
N LEU A 603 90.05 -8.98 -61.20
CA LEU A 603 91.05 -8.52 -60.23
C LEU A 603 91.18 -9.45 -59.02
N LEU A 604 90.06 -9.93 -58.48
CA LEU A 604 90.08 -10.84 -57.34
C LEU A 604 90.60 -12.23 -57.72
N ALA A 605 90.33 -12.68 -58.94
CA ALA A 605 90.92 -13.91 -59.47
C ALA A 605 92.45 -13.81 -59.60
N ASP A 606 92.98 -12.64 -59.99
CA ASP A 606 94.42 -12.36 -60.02
C ASP A 606 95.03 -12.27 -58.60
N TRP A 607 94.37 -11.53 -57.69
CA TRP A 607 94.89 -11.31 -56.34
C TRP A 607 94.84 -12.52 -55.42
N LEU A 608 93.89 -13.43 -55.66
CA LEU A 608 93.67 -14.65 -54.89
C LEU A 608 94.04 -15.90 -55.70
N ASP A 609 94.82 -15.75 -56.78
CA ASP A 609 95.36 -16.87 -57.54
C ASP A 609 96.23 -17.77 -56.64
N GLY A 610 96.06 -19.08 -56.75
CA GLY A 610 96.73 -20.05 -55.89
C GLY A 610 96.28 -20.06 -54.41
N VAL A 611 95.16 -19.40 -54.05
CA VAL A 611 94.58 -19.40 -52.70
C VAL A 611 93.40 -20.37 -52.59
N TYR A 612 93.63 -21.49 -51.92
CA TYR A 612 92.66 -22.55 -51.70
C TYR A 612 92.06 -22.51 -50.30
N THR A 613 91.00 -23.29 -50.09
CA THR A 613 90.23 -23.33 -48.84
C THR A 613 90.24 -24.71 -48.21
N ALA A 614 90.39 -24.76 -46.89
CA ALA A 614 90.21 -25.97 -46.10
C ALA A 614 89.41 -25.68 -44.82
N PRO A 615 88.58 -26.62 -44.33
CA PRO A 615 87.73 -26.39 -43.17
C PRO A 615 88.53 -26.17 -41.87
N ASP A 616 89.67 -26.86 -41.71
CA ASP A 616 90.50 -26.80 -40.52
C ASP A 616 92.01 -26.94 -40.84
N LEU A 617 92.85 -26.66 -39.84
CA LEU A 617 94.31 -26.69 -40.00
C LEU A 617 94.85 -28.10 -40.26
N ALA A 618 94.18 -29.14 -39.74
CA ALA A 618 94.58 -30.52 -39.94
C ALA A 618 94.43 -30.94 -41.40
N THR A 619 93.30 -30.59 -42.01
CA THR A 619 93.00 -30.83 -43.43
C THR A 619 93.91 -30.00 -44.34
N ALA A 620 94.20 -28.76 -43.97
CA ALA A 620 95.15 -27.93 -44.70
C ALA A 620 96.58 -28.53 -44.70
N LEU A 621 97.01 -29.15 -43.60
CA LEU A 621 98.32 -29.81 -43.50
C LEU A 621 98.41 -31.11 -44.30
N THR A 622 97.34 -31.90 -44.38
CA THR A 622 97.34 -33.16 -45.16
C THR A 622 97.31 -32.93 -46.66
N GLN A 623 96.68 -31.84 -47.12
CA GLN A 623 96.58 -31.48 -48.53
C GLN A 623 97.80 -30.70 -49.05
N ARG A 624 98.76 -30.38 -48.17
CA ARG A 624 99.94 -29.55 -48.45
C ARG A 624 100.82 -30.08 -49.59
N ASP A 625 100.91 -31.39 -49.77
CA ASP A 625 101.76 -31.99 -50.81
C ASP A 625 101.19 -31.84 -52.23
N GLN A 626 99.92 -31.45 -52.34
CA GLN A 626 99.23 -31.17 -53.61
C GLN A 626 99.49 -29.74 -54.11
N LEU A 627 100.14 -28.89 -53.29
CA LEU A 627 100.43 -27.50 -53.64
C LEU A 627 101.63 -27.38 -54.60
N GLY A 628 101.42 -26.60 -55.65
CA GLY A 628 102.42 -26.07 -56.55
C GLY A 628 103.31 -25.01 -55.90
N HIS A 629 104.18 -24.40 -56.70
CA HIS A 629 105.05 -23.32 -56.25
C HIS A 629 104.24 -22.02 -56.07
N GLY A 630 104.23 -21.46 -54.87
CA GLY A 630 103.53 -20.20 -54.55
C GLY A 630 102.10 -20.34 -54.04
N GLU A 631 101.52 -21.55 -54.08
CA GLU A 631 100.15 -21.81 -53.65
C GLU A 631 100.01 -21.98 -52.12
N LEU A 632 98.82 -21.63 -51.61
CA LEU A 632 98.52 -21.61 -50.18
C LEU A 632 97.06 -21.99 -49.87
N ILE A 633 96.86 -22.72 -48.78
CA ILE A 633 95.55 -23.16 -48.28
C ILE A 633 95.20 -22.33 -47.05
N VAL A 634 94.04 -21.68 -47.05
CA VAL A 634 93.55 -20.85 -45.96
C VAL A 634 92.38 -21.53 -45.25
N THR A 635 92.41 -21.49 -43.92
CA THR A 635 91.36 -22.04 -43.06
C THR A 635 90.31 -20.99 -42.69
N LYS A 636 89.14 -21.41 -42.20
CA LYS A 636 88.11 -20.48 -41.67
C LYS A 636 88.63 -19.52 -40.58
N ALA A 637 89.63 -19.96 -39.79
CA ALA A 637 90.27 -19.15 -38.76
C ALA A 637 91.31 -18.15 -39.34
N GLY A 638 91.50 -18.11 -40.66
CA GLY A 638 92.45 -17.22 -41.34
C GLY A 638 93.89 -17.75 -41.41
N HIS A 639 94.18 -18.93 -40.84
CA HIS A 639 95.54 -19.50 -40.91
C HIS A 639 95.85 -19.97 -42.33
N ALA A 640 97.06 -19.67 -42.81
CA ALA A 640 97.53 -19.99 -44.16
C ALA A 640 98.61 -21.07 -44.12
N VAL A 641 98.48 -22.11 -44.94
CA VAL A 641 99.41 -23.25 -45.06
C VAL A 641 99.98 -23.26 -46.47
N SER A 642 101.30 -23.12 -46.58
CA SER A 642 102.05 -23.32 -47.82
C SER A 642 102.79 -24.67 -47.79
N ARG A 643 103.39 -25.07 -48.91
CA ARG A 643 104.16 -26.32 -48.99
C ARG A 643 105.29 -26.44 -47.96
N GLN A 644 105.88 -25.31 -47.56
CA GLN A 644 107.08 -25.27 -46.70
C GLN A 644 106.87 -24.57 -45.35
N ALA A 645 105.75 -23.87 -45.14
CA ALA A 645 105.50 -23.07 -43.94
C ALA A 645 104.02 -22.97 -43.59
N VAL A 646 103.72 -22.73 -42.30
CA VAL A 646 102.38 -22.42 -41.77
C VAL A 646 102.43 -21.04 -41.14
N ALA A 647 101.49 -20.17 -41.51
CA ALA A 647 101.32 -18.84 -40.96
C ALA A 647 100.00 -18.77 -40.18
N PHE A 648 100.09 -18.51 -38.88
CA PHE A 648 98.91 -18.25 -38.05
C PHE A 648 98.46 -16.81 -38.23
N TYR A 649 97.17 -16.63 -38.52
CA TYR A 649 96.52 -15.32 -38.48
C TYR A 649 96.15 -14.97 -37.03
N ALA A 650 96.55 -13.78 -36.63
CA ALA A 650 96.08 -13.13 -35.41
C ALA A 650 95.36 -11.83 -35.81
N PRO A 651 94.17 -11.55 -35.24
CA PRO A 651 93.42 -10.34 -35.56
C PRO A 651 94.21 -9.09 -35.14
N ASP A 652 94.47 -8.19 -36.09
CA ASP A 652 95.03 -6.86 -35.81
C ASP A 652 93.93 -5.98 -35.20
N SER A 653 94.24 -5.23 -34.13
CA SER A 653 93.23 -4.55 -33.28
C SER A 653 92.41 -3.47 -34.00
N GLU A 654 92.85 -2.97 -35.14
CA GLU A 654 92.20 -1.85 -35.85
C GLU A 654 91.28 -2.29 -37.00
N GLN A 655 91.44 -3.49 -37.58
CA GLN A 655 90.73 -3.89 -38.82
C GLN A 655 89.97 -5.23 -38.70
N SER A 656 90.09 -5.95 -37.58
CA SER A 656 89.46 -7.26 -37.40
C SER A 656 87.92 -7.18 -37.35
N GLY A 657 87.23 -7.98 -38.17
CA GLY A 657 85.78 -8.21 -38.07
C GLY A 657 84.91 -7.07 -38.60
N LEU A 658 85.41 -6.29 -39.57
CA LEU A 658 84.65 -5.22 -40.23
C LEU A 658 83.57 -5.78 -41.14
N LEU A 659 83.86 -6.89 -41.82
CA LEU A 659 82.94 -7.50 -42.79
C LEU A 659 81.78 -8.24 -42.10
N ALA A 660 82.08 -8.96 -41.01
CA ALA A 660 81.07 -9.65 -40.19
C ALA A 660 80.06 -8.67 -39.56
N ARG A 661 80.53 -7.53 -39.05
CA ARG A 661 79.66 -6.48 -38.48
C ARG A 661 78.78 -5.78 -39.53
N ALA A 662 79.31 -5.55 -40.73
CA ALA A 662 78.54 -4.96 -41.83
C ALA A 662 77.37 -5.85 -42.25
N GLN A 663 77.60 -7.17 -42.39
CA GLN A 663 76.54 -8.12 -42.71
C GLN A 663 75.50 -8.25 -41.57
N GLU A 664 75.91 -8.18 -40.30
CA GLU A 664 74.98 -8.21 -39.16
C GLU A 664 74.08 -6.96 -39.11
N ILE A 665 74.61 -5.79 -39.47
CA ILE A 665 73.83 -4.54 -39.59
C ILE A 665 72.77 -4.66 -40.70
N GLU A 666 73.14 -5.14 -41.89
CA GLU A 666 72.18 -5.33 -42.99
C GLU A 666 71.05 -6.31 -42.62
N LEU A 667 71.39 -7.40 -41.90
CA LEU A 667 70.40 -8.37 -41.43
C LEU A 667 69.42 -7.74 -40.41
N LEU A 668 69.93 -6.98 -39.44
CA LEU A 668 69.11 -6.31 -38.44
C LEU A 668 68.23 -5.20 -39.04
N GLU A 669 68.67 -4.53 -40.10
CA GLU A 669 67.85 -3.57 -40.84
C GLU A 669 66.65 -4.22 -41.54
N ALA A 670 66.86 -5.38 -42.15
CA ALA A 670 65.78 -6.16 -42.75
C ALA A 670 64.78 -6.62 -41.67
N GLN A 671 65.27 -7.14 -40.54
CA GLN A 671 64.43 -7.56 -39.40
C GLN A 671 63.62 -6.40 -38.81
N ARG A 672 64.22 -5.20 -38.70
CA ARG A 672 63.51 -4.01 -38.22
C ARG A 672 62.32 -3.65 -39.11
N ARG A 673 62.50 -3.67 -40.44
CA ARG A 673 61.42 -3.36 -41.40
C ARG A 673 60.28 -4.37 -41.33
N GLU A 674 60.60 -5.65 -41.13
CA GLU A 674 59.60 -6.69 -40.97
C GLU A 674 58.80 -6.51 -39.66
N GLN A 675 59.48 -6.20 -38.56
CA GLN A 675 58.82 -5.92 -37.27
C GLN A 675 57.99 -4.62 -37.28
N GLU A 676 58.43 -3.58 -38.00
CA GLU A 676 57.64 -2.36 -38.23
C GLU A 676 56.29 -2.69 -38.90
N ALA A 677 56.30 -3.54 -39.94
CA ALA A 677 55.07 -3.96 -40.60
C ALA A 677 54.14 -4.78 -39.69
N GLN A 678 54.70 -5.67 -38.85
CA GLN A 678 53.93 -6.46 -37.88
C GLN A 678 53.27 -5.59 -36.80
N VAL A 679 53.95 -4.53 -36.34
CA VAL A 679 53.37 -3.56 -35.40
C VAL A 679 52.20 -2.80 -36.01
N ASP A 680 52.33 -2.37 -37.27
CA ASP A 680 51.25 -1.65 -37.96
C ASP A 680 50.01 -2.54 -38.19
N GLU A 681 50.22 -3.82 -38.55
CA GLU A 681 49.13 -4.79 -38.67
C GLU A 681 48.41 -5.02 -37.32
N ALA A 682 49.18 -5.21 -36.24
CA ALA A 682 48.64 -5.39 -34.89
C ALA A 682 47.84 -4.16 -34.41
N ARG A 683 48.30 -2.94 -34.72
CA ARG A 683 47.58 -1.69 -34.40
C ARG A 683 46.25 -1.58 -35.15
N VAL A 684 46.20 -1.97 -36.42
CA VAL A 684 44.95 -1.99 -37.20
C VAL A 684 43.97 -3.00 -36.61
N ALA A 685 44.45 -4.18 -36.22
CA ALA A 685 43.62 -5.20 -35.56
C ALA A 685 43.08 -4.72 -34.21
N GLN A 686 43.91 -4.06 -33.39
CA GLN A 686 43.49 -3.44 -32.13
C GLN A 686 42.40 -2.38 -32.36
N GLY A 687 42.59 -1.46 -33.32
CA GLY A 687 41.61 -0.43 -33.63
C GLY A 687 40.25 -0.98 -34.07
N ARG A 688 40.22 -2.10 -34.81
CA ARG A 688 38.98 -2.79 -35.17
C ARG A 688 38.29 -3.42 -33.95
N ALA A 689 39.05 -4.05 -33.06
CA ALA A 689 38.52 -4.65 -31.84
C ALA A 689 37.96 -3.59 -30.86
N ASP A 690 38.66 -2.46 -30.71
CA ASP A 690 38.19 -1.32 -29.91
C ASP A 690 36.85 -0.77 -30.44
N GLN A 691 36.71 -0.61 -31.76
CA GLN A 691 35.46 -0.16 -32.40
C GLN A 691 34.31 -1.15 -32.22
N ALA A 692 34.57 -2.45 -32.38
CA ALA A 692 33.56 -3.49 -32.22
C ALA A 692 33.03 -3.55 -30.78
N HIS A 693 33.93 -3.48 -29.79
CA HIS A 693 33.57 -3.42 -28.38
C HIS A 693 32.77 -2.14 -28.04
N ALA A 694 33.23 -0.97 -28.51
CA ALA A 694 32.52 0.28 -28.29
C ALA A 694 31.10 0.30 -28.90
N ALA A 695 30.92 -0.30 -30.07
CA ALA A 695 29.61 -0.42 -30.72
C ALA A 695 28.63 -1.30 -29.91
N VAL A 696 29.08 -2.46 -29.42
CA VAL A 696 28.23 -3.35 -28.60
C VAL A 696 27.94 -2.75 -27.23
N ALA A 697 28.91 -2.09 -26.59
CA ALA A 697 28.70 -1.40 -25.32
C ALA A 697 27.64 -0.28 -25.44
N ALA A 698 27.64 0.48 -26.55
CA ALA A 698 26.62 1.49 -26.81
C ALA A 698 25.23 0.88 -27.06
N GLN A 699 25.15 -0.19 -27.86
CA GLN A 699 23.90 -0.92 -28.12
C GLN A 699 23.32 -1.55 -26.85
N LEU A 700 24.16 -2.10 -25.98
CA LEU A 700 23.75 -2.67 -24.69
C LEU A 700 23.18 -1.58 -23.76
N ALA A 701 23.80 -0.40 -23.71
CA ALA A 701 23.32 0.73 -22.91
C ALA A 701 21.98 1.29 -23.43
N GLU A 702 21.73 1.24 -24.74
CA GLU A 702 20.43 1.59 -25.34
C GLU A 702 19.37 0.53 -25.06
N ALA A 703 19.69 -0.75 -25.25
CA ALA A 703 18.79 -1.88 -25.00
C ALA A 703 18.36 -1.95 -23.52
N ARG A 704 19.28 -1.72 -22.57
CA ARG A 704 18.97 -1.65 -21.13
C ARG A 704 17.97 -0.54 -20.80
N ARG A 705 18.16 0.66 -21.35
CA ARG A 705 17.22 1.79 -21.15
C ARG A 705 15.84 1.50 -21.74
N ALA A 706 15.79 0.88 -22.92
CA ALA A 706 14.52 0.47 -23.53
C ALA A 706 13.79 -0.60 -22.69
N ALA A 707 14.50 -1.60 -22.21
CA ALA A 707 13.95 -2.65 -21.33
C ALA A 707 13.42 -2.08 -20.01
N GLU A 708 14.14 -1.15 -19.37
CA GLU A 708 13.68 -0.49 -18.13
C GLU A 708 12.41 0.35 -18.35
N ALA A 709 12.33 1.08 -19.46
CA ALA A 709 11.14 1.87 -19.81
C ALA A 709 9.91 0.98 -20.07
N LEU A 710 10.08 -0.10 -20.84
CA LEU A 710 9.02 -1.07 -21.12
C LEU A 710 8.58 -1.82 -19.85
N ARG A 711 9.51 -2.15 -18.95
CA ARG A 711 9.20 -2.74 -17.63
C ARG A 711 8.31 -1.84 -16.79
N ALA A 712 8.62 -0.55 -16.73
CA ALA A 712 7.83 0.42 -15.97
C ALA A 712 6.41 0.57 -16.55
N GLN A 713 6.30 0.57 -17.88
CA GLN A 713 5.02 0.63 -18.59
C GLN A 713 4.18 -0.63 -18.37
N ALA A 714 4.78 -1.82 -18.49
CA ALA A 714 4.11 -3.10 -18.26
C ALA A 714 3.59 -3.21 -16.82
N HIS A 715 4.43 -2.87 -15.83
CA HIS A 715 4.03 -2.87 -14.42
C HIS A 715 2.88 -1.87 -14.12
N ALA A 716 2.89 -0.68 -14.72
CA ALA A 716 1.82 0.29 -14.54
C ALA A 716 0.48 -0.24 -15.09
N LEU A 717 0.49 -0.80 -16.31
CA LEU A 717 -0.69 -1.40 -16.94
C LEU A 717 -1.20 -2.62 -16.16
N GLN A 718 -0.31 -3.43 -15.60
CA GLN A 718 -0.66 -4.60 -14.79
C GLN A 718 -1.37 -4.19 -13.48
N VAL A 719 -0.88 -3.15 -12.80
CA VAL A 719 -1.51 -2.62 -11.57
C VAL A 719 -2.89 -2.05 -11.88
N ASP A 720 -3.04 -1.32 -12.99
CA ASP A 720 -4.33 -0.74 -13.39
C ASP A 720 -5.33 -1.85 -13.81
N ALA A 721 -4.87 -2.87 -14.54
CA ALA A 721 -5.68 -4.03 -14.90
C ALA A 721 -6.14 -4.81 -13.66
N LEU A 722 -5.26 -5.01 -12.67
CA LEU A 722 -5.59 -5.70 -11.42
C LEU A 722 -6.62 -4.90 -10.60
N ARG A 723 -6.42 -3.58 -10.46
CA ARG A 723 -7.37 -2.70 -9.73
C ARG A 723 -8.75 -2.71 -10.36
N LEU A 724 -8.82 -2.60 -11.69
CA LEU A 724 -10.10 -2.59 -12.40
C LEU A 724 -10.76 -3.97 -12.37
N SER A 725 -9.99 -5.05 -12.49
CA SER A 725 -10.49 -6.44 -12.37
C SER A 725 -11.05 -6.72 -10.98
N GLN A 726 -10.36 -6.29 -9.91
CA GLN A 726 -10.86 -6.43 -8.53
C GLN A 726 -12.13 -5.61 -8.28
N ALA A 727 -12.18 -4.38 -8.80
CA ALA A 727 -13.37 -3.54 -8.70
C ALA A 727 -14.56 -4.15 -9.48
N PHE A 728 -14.29 -4.72 -10.66
CA PHE A 728 -15.28 -5.43 -11.47
C PHE A 728 -15.80 -6.69 -10.77
N GLU A 729 -14.91 -7.56 -10.26
CA GLU A 729 -15.28 -8.78 -9.55
C GLU A 729 -16.07 -8.48 -8.26
N ALA A 730 -15.67 -7.45 -7.49
CA ALA A 730 -16.39 -7.05 -6.30
C ALA A 730 -17.81 -6.52 -6.63
N ALA A 731 -17.92 -5.66 -7.64
CA ALA A 731 -19.21 -5.13 -8.11
C ALA A 731 -20.09 -6.24 -8.71
N HIS A 732 -19.51 -7.17 -9.47
CA HIS A 732 -20.22 -8.30 -10.08
C HIS A 732 -20.67 -9.33 -9.03
N ALA A 733 -19.83 -9.65 -8.05
CA ALA A 733 -20.20 -10.54 -6.95
C ALA A 733 -21.30 -9.94 -6.06
N GLN A 734 -21.28 -8.62 -5.86
CA GLN A 734 -22.34 -7.90 -5.15
C GLN A 734 -23.63 -7.87 -5.97
N ALA A 735 -23.55 -7.62 -7.28
CA ALA A 735 -24.70 -7.67 -8.18
C ALA A 735 -25.33 -9.08 -8.26
N SER A 736 -24.51 -10.15 -8.31
CA SER A 736 -25.00 -11.53 -8.31
C SER A 736 -25.70 -11.89 -7.01
N ARG A 737 -25.12 -11.51 -5.85
CA ARG A 737 -25.75 -11.72 -4.54
C ARG A 737 -27.08 -10.98 -4.41
N LEU A 738 -27.14 -9.71 -4.82
CA LEU A 738 -28.38 -8.93 -4.82
C LEU A 738 -29.44 -9.53 -5.78
N LYS A 739 -29.01 -10.10 -6.91
CA LYS A 739 -29.88 -10.78 -7.87
C LYS A 739 -30.43 -12.10 -7.32
N GLU A 740 -29.60 -12.88 -6.64
CA GLU A 740 -30.00 -14.12 -5.95
C GLU A 740 -30.97 -13.82 -4.80
N GLU A 741 -30.65 -12.86 -3.93
CA GLU A 741 -31.55 -12.42 -2.86
C GLU A 741 -32.88 -11.89 -3.41
N ARG A 742 -32.86 -11.17 -4.53
CA ARG A 742 -34.07 -10.72 -5.21
C ARG A 742 -34.88 -11.89 -5.77
N ALA A 743 -34.23 -12.86 -6.42
CA ALA A 743 -34.90 -14.04 -6.95
C ALA A 743 -35.52 -14.90 -5.84
N GLU A 744 -34.85 -15.04 -4.69
CA GLU A 744 -35.39 -15.71 -3.51
C GLU A 744 -36.60 -14.98 -2.93
N LEU A 745 -36.59 -13.65 -2.88
CA LEU A 745 -37.72 -12.84 -2.42
C LEU A 745 -38.89 -12.87 -3.40
N ASP A 746 -38.62 -12.83 -4.71
CA ASP A 746 -39.65 -12.93 -5.75
C ASP A 746 -40.30 -14.32 -5.73
N ALA A 747 -39.49 -15.39 -5.61
CA ALA A 747 -40.02 -16.75 -5.44
C ALA A 747 -40.79 -16.92 -4.12
N GLY A 748 -40.34 -16.27 -3.05
CA GLY A 748 -41.05 -16.23 -1.77
C GLY A 748 -42.37 -15.46 -1.83
N GLU A 749 -42.43 -14.36 -2.59
CA GLU A 749 -43.66 -13.61 -2.81
C GLU A 749 -44.64 -14.40 -3.68
N GLU A 750 -44.16 -15.01 -4.77
CA GLU A 750 -44.98 -15.83 -5.68
C GLU A 750 -45.55 -17.05 -4.93
N GLY A 751 -44.74 -17.74 -4.11
CA GLY A 751 -45.20 -18.84 -3.27
C GLY A 751 -46.21 -18.42 -2.18
N VAL A 752 -46.11 -17.21 -1.64
CA VAL A 752 -47.12 -16.68 -0.70
C VAL A 752 -48.41 -16.31 -1.43
N LEU A 753 -48.34 -15.75 -2.64
CA LEU A 753 -49.50 -15.40 -3.46
C LEU A 753 -50.23 -16.65 -3.98
N GLU A 754 -49.52 -17.68 -4.39
CA GLU A 754 -50.09 -18.97 -4.80
C GLU A 754 -50.82 -19.63 -3.64
N ARG A 755 -50.18 -19.72 -2.47
CA ARG A 755 -50.82 -20.23 -1.24
C ARG A 755 -52.03 -19.43 -0.80
N ARG A 756 -52.03 -18.11 -1.04
CA ARG A 756 -53.18 -17.25 -0.76
C ARG A 756 -54.33 -17.53 -1.73
N ALA A 757 -54.07 -17.65 -3.02
CA ALA A 757 -55.09 -17.97 -4.03
C ALA A 757 -55.69 -19.37 -3.79
N GLU A 758 -54.86 -20.35 -3.45
CA GLU A 758 -55.31 -21.69 -3.04
C GLU A 758 -56.17 -21.63 -1.76
N GLY A 759 -55.77 -20.80 -0.79
CA GLY A 759 -56.50 -20.60 0.46
C GLY A 759 -57.87 -19.94 0.26
N GLU A 760 -57.97 -18.94 -0.62
CA GLU A 760 -59.23 -18.27 -0.98
C GLU A 760 -60.17 -19.21 -1.74
N ALA A 761 -59.67 -19.98 -2.71
CA ALA A 761 -60.48 -20.97 -3.44
C ALA A 761 -60.98 -22.10 -2.51
N ARG A 762 -60.13 -22.59 -1.60
CA ARG A 762 -60.54 -23.57 -0.58
C ARG A 762 -61.55 -23.00 0.41
N PHE A 763 -61.44 -21.72 0.77
CA PHE A 763 -62.40 -21.08 1.66
C PHE A 763 -63.80 -21.03 1.04
N GLU A 764 -63.91 -20.60 -0.23
CA GLU A 764 -65.21 -20.56 -0.95
C GLU A 764 -65.82 -21.96 -1.11
N GLU A 765 -65.00 -22.96 -1.42
CA GLU A 765 -65.44 -24.34 -1.53
C GLU A 765 -65.95 -24.90 -0.17
N LEU A 766 -65.21 -24.65 0.90
CA LEU A 766 -65.55 -25.09 2.25
C LEU A 766 -66.81 -24.38 2.78
N ASP A 767 -67.01 -23.09 2.48
CA ASP A 767 -68.19 -22.35 2.94
C ASP A 767 -69.50 -22.92 2.36
N ILE A 768 -69.49 -23.28 1.06
CA ILE A 768 -70.62 -23.95 0.40
C ILE A 768 -70.85 -25.36 1.00
N GLN A 769 -69.77 -26.11 1.23
CA GLN A 769 -69.86 -27.44 1.83
C GLN A 769 -70.38 -27.41 3.28
N LEU A 770 -70.05 -26.36 4.04
CA LEU A 770 -70.51 -26.18 5.42
C LEU A 770 -72.02 -26.01 5.48
N ALA A 771 -72.56 -25.15 4.62
CA ALA A 771 -74.00 -24.87 4.55
C ALA A 771 -74.81 -26.13 4.18
N GLU A 772 -74.33 -26.92 3.22
CA GLU A 772 -74.99 -28.17 2.83
C GLU A 772 -74.87 -29.28 3.89
N ALA A 773 -73.74 -29.36 4.60
CA ALA A 773 -73.51 -30.36 5.63
C ALA A 773 -74.35 -30.10 6.88
N GLN A 774 -74.52 -28.83 7.29
CA GLN A 774 -75.33 -28.44 8.44
C GLN A 774 -76.82 -28.74 8.23
N GLN A 775 -77.37 -28.47 7.04
CA GLN A 775 -78.77 -28.77 6.73
C GLN A 775 -79.04 -30.28 6.75
N ARG A 776 -78.17 -31.10 6.14
CA ARG A 776 -78.34 -32.56 6.11
C ARG A 776 -78.12 -33.22 7.47
N HIS A 777 -77.26 -32.66 8.32
CA HIS A 777 -77.04 -33.15 9.68
C HIS A 777 -78.31 -33.07 10.54
N ALA A 778 -79.01 -31.93 10.48
CA ALA A 778 -80.19 -31.68 11.30
C ALA A 778 -81.31 -32.71 11.04
N ASP A 779 -81.53 -33.09 9.77
CA ASP A 779 -82.55 -34.06 9.39
C ASP A 779 -82.21 -35.50 9.85
N LEU A 780 -80.91 -35.85 9.95
CA LEU A 780 -80.44 -37.20 10.28
C LEU A 780 -80.24 -37.42 11.80
N GLU A 781 -80.09 -36.35 12.57
CA GLU A 781 -79.95 -36.40 14.04
C GLU A 781 -81.26 -36.85 14.70
N GLU A 782 -82.42 -36.59 14.08
CA GLU A 782 -83.73 -37.04 14.58
C GLU A 782 -83.92 -38.57 14.44
N ASP A 783 -83.47 -39.17 13.32
CA ASP A 783 -83.51 -40.62 13.07
C ASP A 783 -82.54 -41.39 13.99
N THR A 784 -81.41 -40.77 14.31
CA THR A 784 -80.37 -41.29 15.21
C THR A 784 -80.92 -41.57 16.62
N ILE A 785 -81.66 -40.62 17.18
CA ILE A 785 -82.16 -40.71 18.55
C ILE A 785 -83.13 -41.89 18.74
N GLN A 786 -83.91 -42.24 17.72
CA GLN A 786 -84.87 -43.34 17.81
C GLN A 786 -84.21 -44.72 17.71
N ALA A 787 -83.17 -44.87 16.89
CA ALA A 787 -82.45 -46.13 16.77
C ALA A 787 -81.52 -46.39 17.98
N GLU A 788 -81.07 -45.34 18.69
CA GLU A 788 -80.09 -45.46 19.78
C GLU A 788 -80.67 -46.16 21.00
N ARG A 789 -81.94 -45.87 21.26
CA ARG A 789 -82.69 -46.48 22.37
C ARG A 789 -82.86 -47.98 22.19
N ARG A 790 -83.17 -48.44 20.96
CA ARG A 790 -83.40 -49.87 20.68
C ARG A 790 -82.12 -50.68 20.72
N LEU A 791 -81.00 -50.06 20.34
CA LEU A 791 -79.73 -50.73 20.32
C LEU A 791 -79.10 -50.86 21.70
N ASN A 792 -79.21 -49.86 22.56
CA ASN A 792 -78.59 -49.91 23.89
C ASN A 792 -79.12 -51.09 24.73
N ASP A 793 -80.43 -51.37 24.65
CA ASP A 793 -81.06 -52.50 25.33
C ASP A 793 -80.52 -53.86 24.83
N ALA A 794 -80.24 -53.99 23.53
CA ALA A 794 -79.67 -55.21 22.94
C ALA A 794 -78.16 -55.37 23.25
N ARG A 795 -77.40 -54.26 23.18
CA ARG A 795 -75.95 -54.21 23.47
C ARG A 795 -75.60 -54.63 24.88
N GLU A 796 -76.47 -54.36 25.85
CA GLU A 796 -76.19 -54.74 27.23
C GLU A 796 -76.29 -56.27 27.43
N ALA A 797 -77.25 -56.91 26.76
CA ALA A 797 -77.38 -58.37 26.73
C ALA A 797 -76.23 -59.05 25.97
N LEU A 798 -75.81 -58.49 24.82
CA LEU A 798 -74.70 -59.04 24.04
C LEU A 798 -73.35 -58.88 24.73
N ARG A 799 -73.06 -57.71 25.31
CA ARG A 799 -71.76 -57.46 25.97
C ARG A 799 -71.47 -58.40 27.14
N GLN A 800 -72.48 -59.00 27.75
CA GLN A 800 -72.30 -59.99 28.80
C GLN A 800 -71.95 -61.39 28.24
N ALA A 801 -72.45 -61.72 27.04
CA ALA A 801 -72.18 -62.97 26.36
C ALA A 801 -70.87 -62.93 25.55
N GLU A 802 -70.61 -61.86 24.82
CA GLU A 802 -69.36 -61.64 24.07
C GLU A 802 -68.15 -61.58 24.96
N ARG A 803 -68.24 -61.01 26.18
CA ARG A 803 -67.10 -61.00 27.10
C ARG A 803 -66.65 -62.41 27.45
N ARG A 804 -67.60 -63.30 27.75
CA ARG A 804 -67.30 -64.71 28.02
C ARG A 804 -66.77 -65.45 26.79
N ALA A 805 -67.32 -65.15 25.60
CA ALA A 805 -66.86 -65.74 24.34
C ALA A 805 -65.46 -65.27 23.94
N GLN A 806 -65.17 -63.98 24.11
CA GLN A 806 -63.87 -63.39 23.83
C GLN A 806 -62.83 -63.86 24.82
N GLU A 807 -63.13 -63.92 26.13
CA GLU A 807 -62.17 -64.42 27.12
C GLU A 807 -61.72 -65.85 26.77
N ALA A 808 -62.65 -66.71 26.36
CA ALA A 808 -62.35 -68.07 25.89
C ALA A 808 -61.66 -68.11 24.51
N GLN A 809 -62.09 -67.28 23.55
CA GLN A 809 -61.52 -67.23 22.20
C GLN A 809 -60.12 -66.61 22.17
N PHE A 810 -59.84 -65.59 22.98
CA PHE A 810 -58.51 -65.03 23.16
C PHE A 810 -57.59 -66.01 23.86
N GLY A 811 -58.08 -66.76 24.85
CA GLY A 811 -57.35 -67.89 25.41
C GLY A 811 -56.90 -68.86 24.31
N ALA A 812 -57.82 -69.35 23.48
CA ALA A 812 -57.51 -70.31 22.41
C ALA A 812 -56.66 -69.71 21.26
N ARG A 813 -56.92 -68.48 20.84
CA ARG A 813 -56.14 -67.80 19.79
C ARG A 813 -54.75 -67.38 20.25
N ALA A 814 -54.58 -66.97 21.50
CA ALA A 814 -53.27 -66.68 22.05
C ALA A 814 -52.39 -67.94 22.01
N LEU A 815 -52.98 -69.10 22.29
CA LEU A 815 -52.29 -70.38 22.18
C LEU A 815 -52.00 -70.77 20.70
N LEU A 816 -52.95 -70.59 19.77
CA LEU A 816 -52.73 -70.84 18.32
C LEU A 816 -51.71 -69.87 17.69
N ALA A 817 -51.75 -68.59 18.05
CA ALA A 817 -50.81 -67.59 17.56
C ALA A 817 -49.42 -67.84 18.11
N ARG A 818 -49.33 -68.20 19.40
CA ARG A 818 -48.08 -68.64 20.02
C ARG A 818 -47.55 -69.89 19.32
N GLN A 819 -48.40 -70.83 18.91
CA GLN A 819 -48.01 -71.99 18.13
C GLN A 819 -47.46 -71.60 16.75
N ALA A 820 -48.19 -70.80 15.97
CA ALA A 820 -47.76 -70.39 14.63
C ALA A 820 -46.53 -69.47 14.64
N GLU A 821 -46.37 -68.66 15.70
CA GLU A 821 -45.18 -67.85 15.94
C GLU A 821 -43.98 -68.74 16.23
N LEU A 822 -44.12 -69.71 17.14
CA LEU A 822 -43.05 -70.63 17.47
C LEU A 822 -42.68 -71.53 16.27
N GLN A 823 -43.66 -71.97 15.46
CA GLN A 823 -43.41 -72.73 14.23
C GLN A 823 -42.69 -71.91 13.15
N ARG A 824 -43.08 -70.65 12.95
CA ARG A 824 -42.36 -69.75 12.02
C ARG A 824 -40.98 -69.39 12.54
N THR A 825 -40.84 -69.18 13.84
CA THR A 825 -39.56 -68.93 14.49
C THR A 825 -38.65 -70.13 14.30
N GLN A 826 -39.16 -71.36 14.46
CA GLN A 826 -38.44 -72.59 14.20
C GLN A 826 -38.02 -72.72 12.72
N ALA A 827 -38.96 -72.55 11.78
CA ALA A 827 -38.69 -72.68 10.36
C ALA A 827 -37.69 -71.62 9.84
N THR A 828 -37.85 -70.37 10.28
CA THR A 828 -36.93 -69.27 9.92
C THR A 828 -35.56 -69.52 10.53
N ALA A 829 -35.49 -69.91 11.80
CA ALA A 829 -34.22 -70.22 12.45
C ALA A 829 -33.49 -71.39 11.77
N GLN A 830 -34.21 -72.41 11.29
CA GLN A 830 -33.62 -73.53 10.54
C GLN A 830 -33.13 -73.11 9.15
N GLN A 831 -33.89 -72.27 8.43
CA GLN A 831 -33.49 -71.77 7.11
C GLN A 831 -32.27 -70.85 7.19
N GLU A 832 -32.24 -69.94 8.16
CA GLU A 832 -31.09 -69.04 8.40
C GLU A 832 -29.85 -69.81 8.87
N ALA A 833 -30.03 -70.86 9.69
CA ALA A 833 -28.93 -71.73 10.09
C ALA A 833 -28.30 -72.47 8.89
N GLN A 834 -29.11 -72.97 7.95
CA GLN A 834 -28.64 -73.61 6.71
C GLN A 834 -27.95 -72.61 5.76
N GLY A 835 -28.49 -71.40 5.61
CA GLY A 835 -27.84 -70.33 4.83
C GLY A 835 -26.49 -69.92 5.43
N GLY A 836 -26.38 -69.91 6.76
CA GLY A 836 -25.13 -69.71 7.47
C GLY A 836 -24.08 -70.79 7.19
N ASP A 837 -24.47 -72.06 7.11
CA ASP A 837 -23.57 -73.18 6.79
C ASP A 837 -22.91 -73.02 5.41
N GLU A 838 -23.69 -72.66 4.39
CA GLU A 838 -23.19 -72.47 3.03
C GLU A 838 -22.20 -71.29 2.94
N GLN A 839 -22.47 -70.20 3.68
CA GLN A 839 -21.60 -69.04 3.74
C GLN A 839 -20.29 -69.33 4.50
N LEU A 840 -20.37 -70.07 5.60
CA LEU A 840 -19.18 -70.50 6.34
C LEU A 840 -18.28 -71.42 5.50
N ALA A 841 -18.86 -72.31 4.71
CA ALA A 841 -18.10 -73.17 3.81
C ALA A 841 -17.29 -72.36 2.79
N ARG A 842 -17.89 -71.31 2.20
CA ARG A 842 -17.20 -70.41 1.25
C ARG A 842 -16.09 -69.59 1.92
N LEU A 843 -16.36 -68.99 3.07
CA LEU A 843 -15.40 -68.19 3.83
C LEU A 843 -14.20 -69.03 4.34
N ASN A 844 -14.42 -70.30 4.68
CA ASN A 844 -13.33 -71.19 5.10
C ASN A 844 -12.38 -71.55 3.95
N VAL A 845 -12.87 -71.62 2.71
CA VAL A 845 -12.02 -71.81 1.52
C VAL A 845 -11.21 -70.54 1.23
N GLU A 846 -11.84 -69.37 1.28
CA GLU A 846 -11.17 -68.07 1.08
C GLU A 846 -10.06 -67.81 2.13
N LEU A 847 -10.29 -68.19 3.40
CA LEU A 847 -9.28 -68.10 4.46
C LEU A 847 -8.10 -69.05 4.28
N ALA A 848 -8.27 -70.16 3.55
CA ALA A 848 -7.20 -71.13 3.29
C ALA A 848 -6.28 -70.69 2.14
N GLU A 849 -6.75 -69.81 1.24
CA GLU A 849 -5.97 -69.27 0.12
C GLU A 849 -5.07 -68.07 0.51
N LEU A 850 -5.27 -67.49 1.69
CA LEU A 850 -4.52 -66.33 2.21
C LEU A 850 -3.35 -66.75 3.13
N ASP A 851 -2.24 -67.23 2.55
CA ASP A 851 -0.98 -67.57 3.25
C ASP A 851 0.08 -66.45 3.14
N ASP A 852 0.62 -65.99 4.27
CA ASP A 852 1.57 -64.88 4.39
C ASP A 852 3.03 -65.30 4.66
N SER A 853 3.28 -66.61 4.79
CA SER A 853 4.59 -67.17 5.17
C SER A 853 5.75 -66.75 4.23
N ALA A 854 5.50 -66.67 2.93
CA ALA A 854 6.49 -66.26 1.93
C ALA A 854 6.82 -64.75 1.97
N ALA A 855 5.86 -63.90 2.37
CA ALA A 855 6.05 -62.45 2.44
C ALA A 855 6.82 -62.02 3.71
N GLN A 856 6.60 -62.72 4.83
CA GLN A 856 7.31 -62.47 6.09
C GLN A 856 8.81 -62.80 6.00
N ALA A 857 9.18 -63.89 5.31
CA ALA A 857 10.58 -64.24 5.10
C ALA A 857 11.33 -63.17 4.28
N GLY A 858 10.71 -62.66 3.20
CA GLY A 858 11.30 -61.60 2.38
C GLY A 858 11.43 -60.25 3.10
N LEU A 859 10.57 -59.97 4.09
CA LEU A 859 10.66 -58.75 4.91
C LEU A 859 11.91 -58.74 5.79
N GLN A 860 12.27 -59.91 6.35
CA GLN A 860 13.45 -60.02 7.22
C GLN A 860 14.75 -59.75 6.44
N ASP A 861 14.87 -60.31 5.24
CA ASP A 861 16.03 -60.06 4.36
C ASP A 861 16.14 -58.59 3.94
N ALA A 862 15.00 -57.92 3.70
CA ALA A 862 14.96 -56.50 3.35
C ALA A 862 15.32 -55.58 4.53
N LEU A 863 14.98 -55.97 5.77
CA LEU A 863 15.35 -55.24 6.98
C LEU A 863 16.86 -55.30 7.25
N ASP A 864 17.49 -56.45 7.02
CA ASP A 864 18.95 -56.61 7.14
C ASP A 864 19.71 -55.80 6.08
N ALA A 865 19.19 -55.76 4.85
CA ALA A 865 19.72 -54.90 3.78
C ALA A 865 19.57 -53.40 4.11
N LYS A 866 18.48 -53.00 4.79
CA LYS A 866 18.29 -51.62 5.25
C LYS A 866 19.29 -51.22 6.34
N LEU A 867 19.51 -52.08 7.34
CA LEU A 867 20.43 -51.81 8.45
C LEU A 867 21.88 -51.63 7.98
N THR A 868 22.30 -52.43 7.00
CA THR A 868 23.63 -52.31 6.40
C THR A 868 23.80 -51.01 5.61
N ALA A 869 22.80 -50.64 4.80
CA ALA A 869 22.80 -49.36 4.07
C ALA A 869 22.79 -48.14 5.02
N GLU A 870 22.07 -48.22 6.14
CA GLU A 870 22.03 -47.17 7.17
C GLU A 870 23.39 -46.94 7.83
N GLY A 871 24.12 -48.03 8.14
CA GLY A 871 25.46 -47.95 8.74
C GLY A 871 26.49 -47.29 7.82
N VAL A 872 26.46 -47.60 6.51
CA VAL A 872 27.34 -46.99 5.52
C VAL A 872 26.99 -45.52 5.28
N LEU A 873 25.70 -45.19 5.22
CA LEU A 873 25.21 -43.81 5.14
C LEU A 873 25.66 -42.95 6.32
N ALA A 874 25.64 -43.50 7.54
CA ALA A 874 26.10 -42.80 8.75
C ALA A 874 27.59 -42.45 8.69
N GLN A 875 28.44 -43.34 8.14
CA GLN A 875 29.87 -43.09 7.97
C GLN A 875 30.15 -42.01 6.92
N ALA A 876 29.47 -42.07 5.76
CA ALA A 876 29.57 -41.05 4.72
C ALA A 876 29.11 -39.67 5.24
N ARG A 877 28.06 -39.64 6.06
CA ARG A 877 27.56 -38.40 6.69
C ARG A 877 28.55 -37.80 7.67
N SER A 878 29.19 -38.60 8.52
CA SER A 878 30.22 -38.12 9.45
C SER A 878 31.41 -37.49 8.71
N ALA A 879 31.87 -38.12 7.62
CA ALA A 879 32.96 -37.58 6.81
C ALA A 879 32.60 -36.26 6.12
N TYR A 880 31.35 -36.13 5.65
CA TYR A 880 30.82 -34.89 5.09
C TYR A 880 30.73 -33.77 6.13
N ASP A 881 30.23 -34.08 7.34
CA ASP A 881 30.10 -33.11 8.43
C ASP A 881 31.47 -32.60 8.92
N ASP A 882 32.49 -33.48 8.99
CA ASP A 882 33.86 -33.10 9.35
C ASP A 882 34.50 -32.15 8.32
N LEU A 883 34.30 -32.43 7.02
CA LEU A 883 34.77 -31.56 5.93
C LEU A 883 34.01 -30.24 5.89
N THR A 884 32.72 -30.24 6.23
CA THR A 884 31.90 -29.03 6.37
C THR A 884 32.45 -28.13 7.48
N ALA A 885 32.86 -28.71 8.62
CA ALA A 885 33.46 -27.96 9.71
C ALA A 885 34.83 -27.35 9.32
N GLN A 886 35.66 -28.09 8.58
CA GLN A 886 36.93 -27.59 8.07
C GLN A 886 36.75 -26.45 7.05
N LEU A 887 35.74 -26.56 6.18
CA LEU A 887 35.42 -25.53 5.18
C LEU A 887 34.96 -24.22 5.85
N ARG A 888 34.13 -24.32 6.90
CA ARG A 888 33.73 -23.15 7.71
C ARG A 888 34.92 -22.49 8.38
N LYS A 889 35.81 -23.27 9.01
CA LYS A 889 37.00 -22.74 9.67
C LYS A 889 37.95 -22.03 8.67
N ALA A 890 38.17 -22.61 7.50
CA ALA A 890 38.99 -22.01 6.46
C ALA A 890 38.37 -20.71 5.90
N ASP A 891 37.03 -20.65 5.75
CA ASP A 891 36.36 -19.42 5.29
C ASP A 891 36.36 -18.33 6.37
N GLU A 892 36.23 -18.69 7.65
CA GLU A 892 36.41 -17.76 8.77
C GLU A 892 37.83 -17.17 8.79
N GLU A 893 38.86 -18.01 8.62
CA GLU A 893 40.26 -17.55 8.51
C GLU A 893 40.46 -16.61 7.30
N ARG A 894 39.84 -16.91 6.14
CA ARG A 894 39.86 -16.05 4.95
C ARG A 894 39.23 -14.69 5.25
N GLN A 895 38.03 -14.67 5.83
CA GLN A 895 37.31 -13.42 6.13
C GLN A 895 38.04 -12.55 7.15
N VAL A 896 38.68 -13.15 8.16
CA VAL A 896 39.48 -12.41 9.15
C VAL A 896 40.68 -11.75 8.49
N THR A 897 41.42 -12.47 7.65
CA THR A 897 42.60 -11.92 6.94
C THR A 897 42.19 -10.89 5.87
N GLU A 898 41.09 -11.10 5.15
CA GLU A 898 40.56 -10.16 4.17
C GLU A 898 40.11 -8.84 4.83
N ARG A 899 39.41 -8.92 5.97
CA ARG A 899 39.05 -7.72 6.76
C ARG A 899 40.26 -6.97 7.30
N ALA A 900 41.40 -7.64 7.52
CA ALA A 900 42.64 -7.00 7.95
C ALA A 900 43.36 -6.23 6.82
N LEU A 901 42.97 -6.41 5.55
CA LEU A 901 43.54 -5.67 4.41
C LEU A 901 42.95 -4.26 4.29
N GLU A 902 41.67 -4.09 4.56
CA GLU A 902 40.97 -2.80 4.48
C GLU A 902 41.59 -1.68 5.35
N PRO A 903 41.91 -1.89 6.65
CA PRO A 903 42.58 -0.85 7.44
C PRO A 903 43.99 -0.52 6.92
N LEU A 904 44.70 -1.47 6.32
CA LEU A 904 46.01 -1.23 5.71
C LEU A 904 45.89 -0.45 4.40
N ARG A 905 44.90 -0.76 3.55
CA ARG A 905 44.58 0.01 2.35
C ARG A 905 44.16 1.43 2.70
N ALA A 906 43.27 1.57 3.67
CA ALA A 906 42.85 2.86 4.19
C ALA A 906 44.04 3.68 4.71
N ARG A 907 44.95 3.04 5.45
CA ARG A 907 46.17 3.68 5.96
C ARG A 907 47.12 4.10 4.83
N ILE A 908 47.27 3.31 3.78
CA ILE A 908 48.07 3.67 2.60
C ILE A 908 47.42 4.85 1.87
N THR A 909 46.11 4.82 1.64
CA THR A 909 45.41 5.94 1.00
C THR A 909 45.47 7.20 1.84
N GLU A 910 45.38 7.09 3.16
CA GLU A 910 45.54 8.20 4.10
C GLU A 910 46.96 8.79 3.99
N LEU A 911 48.00 7.95 4.01
CA LEU A 911 49.38 8.40 3.85
C LEU A 911 49.67 8.97 2.45
N GLN A 912 49.07 8.44 1.39
CA GLN A 912 49.18 9.01 0.03
C GLN A 912 48.49 10.37 -0.09
N LEU A 913 47.33 10.51 0.55
CA LEU A 913 46.62 11.79 0.65
C LEU A 913 47.42 12.79 1.49
N GLU A 914 48.02 12.36 2.61
CA GLU A 914 48.91 13.19 3.44
C GLU A 914 50.17 13.61 2.65
N GLU A 915 50.77 12.72 1.86
CA GLU A 915 51.92 13.01 1.01
C GLU A 915 51.55 14.04 -0.07
N GLN A 916 50.45 13.83 -0.80
CA GLN A 916 49.95 14.78 -1.79
C GLN A 916 49.55 16.11 -1.15
N ALA A 917 48.92 16.09 0.04
CA ALA A 917 48.54 17.29 0.76
C ALA A 917 49.76 18.09 1.24
N ALA A 918 50.82 17.43 1.72
CA ALA A 918 52.07 18.08 2.09
C ALA A 918 52.78 18.69 0.86
N GLN A 919 52.78 17.98 -0.27
CA GLN A 919 53.35 18.45 -1.53
C GLN A 919 52.60 19.66 -2.09
N LEU A 920 51.27 19.55 -2.21
CA LEU A 920 50.39 20.61 -2.72
C LEU A 920 50.36 21.81 -1.77
N GLY A 921 50.30 21.59 -0.46
CA GLY A 921 50.36 22.67 0.54
C GLY A 921 51.67 23.44 0.48
N GLY A 922 52.81 22.73 0.36
CA GLY A 922 54.12 23.36 0.18
C GLY A 922 54.22 24.20 -1.10
N ALA A 923 53.70 23.68 -2.22
CA ALA A 923 53.64 24.37 -3.51
C ALA A 923 52.68 25.57 -3.51
N GLN A 924 51.49 25.42 -2.93
CA GLN A 924 50.47 26.47 -2.81
C GLN A 924 50.98 27.69 -2.05
N PHE A 925 51.60 27.50 -0.88
CA PHE A 925 52.13 28.63 -0.12
C PHE A 925 53.30 29.32 -0.82
N ARG A 926 54.04 28.60 -1.68
CA ARG A 926 55.12 29.17 -2.49
C ARG A 926 54.59 30.02 -3.63
N GLU A 927 53.57 29.52 -4.33
CA GLU A 927 52.87 30.24 -5.40
C GLU A 927 52.14 31.48 -4.86
N GLN A 928 51.52 31.41 -3.67
CA GLN A 928 50.87 32.56 -3.03
C GLN A 928 51.85 33.68 -2.65
N LEU A 929 53.07 33.33 -2.23
CA LEU A 929 54.13 34.30 -1.97
C LEU A 929 54.60 35.00 -3.26
N GLU A 930 54.75 34.23 -4.35
CA GLU A 930 55.11 34.78 -5.66
C GLU A 930 53.99 35.70 -6.22
N ALA A 931 52.72 35.30 -6.10
CA ALA A 931 51.57 36.08 -6.58
C ALA A 931 51.36 37.39 -5.80
N ALA A 932 51.69 37.42 -4.51
CA ALA A 932 51.62 38.63 -3.69
C ALA A 932 52.72 39.66 -4.01
N GLY A 933 53.68 39.33 -4.89
CA GLY A 933 54.76 40.23 -5.32
C GLY A 933 55.74 40.57 -4.19
N VAL A 934 55.81 39.73 -3.16
CA VAL A 934 56.64 39.93 -1.96
C VAL A 934 58.01 39.30 -2.18
N ASP A 935 59.07 40.06 -1.93
CA ASP A 935 60.45 39.57 -2.01
C ASP A 935 60.74 38.53 -0.89
N PRO A 936 61.00 37.25 -1.21
CA PRO A 936 61.23 36.20 -0.22
C PRO A 936 62.47 36.43 0.64
N GLU A 937 63.52 37.09 0.10
CA GLU A 937 64.75 37.37 0.85
C GLU A 937 64.53 38.50 1.85
N ALA A 938 63.79 39.56 1.47
CA ALA A 938 63.41 40.63 2.37
C ALA A 938 62.48 40.16 3.49
N LEU A 939 61.55 39.24 3.18
CA LEU A 939 60.64 38.63 4.15
C LEU A 939 61.39 37.71 5.13
N ALA A 940 62.35 36.92 4.65
CA ALA A 940 63.22 36.09 5.48
C ALA A 940 64.08 36.93 6.45
N GLN A 941 64.67 38.02 5.96
CA GLN A 941 65.42 38.97 6.80
C GLN A 941 64.52 39.67 7.84
N GLY A 942 63.29 40.04 7.46
CA GLY A 942 62.30 40.60 8.38
C GLY A 942 61.85 39.62 9.48
N ILE A 943 61.67 38.34 9.14
CA ILE A 943 61.34 37.26 10.09
C ILE A 943 62.49 37.02 11.07
N GLU A 944 63.73 37.06 10.59
CA GLU A 944 64.93 36.86 11.41
C GLU A 944 65.21 38.08 12.31
N ALA A 945 64.96 39.30 11.84
CA ALA A 945 65.09 40.54 12.62
C ALA A 945 63.98 40.73 13.68
N GLU A 946 62.74 40.37 13.37
CA GLU A 946 61.60 40.41 14.30
C GLU A 946 61.56 39.18 15.24
N GLY A 947 62.44 38.18 15.04
CA GLY A 947 62.53 36.98 15.88
C GLY A 947 61.30 36.06 15.79
N VAL A 948 60.67 36.01 14.62
CA VAL A 948 59.34 35.44 14.41
C VAL A 948 59.39 33.92 14.25
N ARG A 949 58.63 33.18 15.07
CA ARG A 949 58.57 31.70 15.05
C ARG A 949 57.22 31.22 14.53
N LEU A 950 57.18 30.07 13.86
CA LEU A 950 55.91 29.47 13.39
C LEU A 950 54.95 29.19 14.56
N THR A 951 55.50 28.75 15.69
CA THR A 951 54.76 28.52 16.93
C THR A 951 54.28 29.84 17.52
N GLY A 952 52.97 30.05 17.45
CA GLY A 952 52.31 31.30 17.87
C GLY A 952 51.92 32.20 16.70
N LEU A 953 52.49 32.03 15.49
CA LEU A 953 52.20 32.91 14.36
C LEU A 953 50.84 32.65 13.74
N GLN A 954 50.52 31.38 13.51
CA GLN A 954 49.16 31.00 13.18
C GLN A 954 48.23 31.39 14.34
N GLY A 955 48.67 31.34 15.59
CA GLY A 955 47.88 31.79 16.74
C GLY A 955 47.60 33.28 16.77
N GLU A 956 48.54 34.11 16.31
CA GLU A 956 48.42 35.56 16.15
C GLU A 956 47.60 35.91 14.90
N ILE A 957 47.79 35.21 13.79
CA ILE A 957 46.99 35.35 12.57
C ILE A 957 45.59 34.88 12.80
N ASP A 958 45.40 33.74 13.47
CA ASP A 958 44.11 33.27 13.93
C ASP A 958 43.60 34.16 15.04
N ARG A 959 44.41 34.85 15.84
CA ARG A 959 43.88 35.82 16.82
C ARG A 959 43.37 37.05 16.10
N ILE A 960 44.09 37.56 15.10
CA ILE A 960 43.69 38.69 14.28
C ILE A 960 42.53 38.29 13.37
N GLN A 961 42.56 37.12 12.75
CA GLN A 961 41.49 36.52 11.96
C GLN A 961 40.33 36.07 12.82
N ARG A 962 40.53 35.64 14.07
CA ARG A 962 39.43 35.46 15.05
C ARG A 962 38.94 36.79 15.54
N GLU A 963 39.74 37.83 15.64
CA GLU A 963 39.25 39.16 15.95
C GLU A 963 38.41 39.65 14.74
N ILE A 964 38.85 39.43 13.49
CA ILE A 964 38.12 39.69 12.23
C ILE A 964 36.90 38.76 12.01
N ALA A 965 36.97 37.50 12.43
CA ALA A 965 35.91 36.50 12.26
C ALA A 965 34.97 36.44 13.45
N ALA A 966 35.40 36.85 14.65
CA ALA A 966 34.52 37.14 15.80
C ALA A 966 33.79 38.46 15.58
N LEU A 967 34.37 39.36 14.79
CA LEU A 967 33.64 40.46 14.18
C LEU A 967 32.55 39.88 13.24
N GLY A 968 32.81 38.82 12.48
CA GLY A 968 31.79 38.01 11.79
C GLY A 968 31.51 38.44 10.36
N ALA A 969 30.39 37.99 9.75
CA ALA A 969 30.02 38.39 8.40
C ALA A 969 29.73 39.89 8.37
N VAL A 970 30.72 40.63 7.88
CA VAL A 970 30.73 42.08 7.92
C VAL A 970 29.91 42.63 6.77
N ASN A 971 28.67 43.00 7.07
CA ASN A 971 27.77 43.62 6.10
C ASN A 971 28.09 45.12 5.99
N LEU A 972 28.85 45.50 4.96
CA LEU A 972 29.22 46.90 4.68
C LEU A 972 28.00 47.79 4.34
N ALA A 973 26.86 47.20 3.97
CA ALA A 973 25.58 47.88 3.71
C ALA A 973 24.65 47.96 4.94
N ALA A 974 24.99 47.29 6.05
CA ALA A 974 24.16 47.22 7.25
C ALA A 974 23.85 48.59 7.88
N LEU A 975 24.73 49.58 7.67
CA LEU A 975 24.54 50.95 8.19
C LEU A 975 23.29 51.64 7.61
N GLU A 976 22.94 51.39 6.35
CA GLU A 976 21.75 51.97 5.71
C GLU A 976 20.48 51.12 5.97
N GLU A 977 20.60 49.80 5.94
CA GLU A 977 19.50 48.86 6.20
C GLU A 977 18.97 48.94 7.64
N LEU A 978 19.87 49.19 8.62
CA LEU A 978 19.50 49.42 10.02
C LEU A 978 18.51 50.58 10.18
N GLY A 979 18.71 51.68 9.43
CA GLY A 979 17.86 52.87 9.51
C GLY A 979 16.41 52.59 9.12
N SER A 980 16.20 51.89 8.01
CA SER A 980 14.86 51.55 7.51
C SER A 980 14.14 50.51 8.36
N ALA A 981 14.87 49.52 8.90
CA ALA A 981 14.29 48.49 9.76
C ALA A 981 13.79 49.06 11.10
N ARG A 982 14.46 50.07 11.67
CA ARG A 982 14.08 50.68 12.96
C ARG A 982 12.71 51.39 12.88
N GLU A 983 12.46 52.14 11.81
CA GLU A 983 11.16 52.82 11.61
C GLU A 983 10.01 51.82 11.50
N ARG A 984 10.23 50.70 10.81
CA ARG A 984 9.24 49.64 10.64
C ARG A 984 8.94 48.91 11.95
N LYS A 985 9.94 48.71 12.82
CA LYS A 985 9.76 48.15 14.16
C LYS A 985 8.85 49.01 15.01
N THR A 986 9.14 50.31 15.07
CA THR A 986 8.37 51.24 15.93
C THR A 986 6.88 51.26 15.56
N PHE A 987 6.55 51.13 14.28
CA PHE A 987 5.16 51.02 13.82
C PHE A 987 4.48 49.70 14.24
N LEU A 988 5.17 48.57 14.12
CA LEU A 988 4.63 47.25 14.47
C LEU A 988 4.52 47.04 15.98
N ASP A 989 5.46 47.57 16.78
CA ASP A 989 5.39 47.55 18.25
C ASP A 989 4.15 48.29 18.76
N ALA A 990 3.80 49.42 18.14
CA ALA A 990 2.57 50.14 18.45
C ALA A 990 1.33 49.29 18.14
N GLN A 991 1.31 48.58 17.00
CA GLN A 991 0.20 47.69 16.65
C GLN A 991 0.10 46.46 17.58
N MET A 992 1.23 45.90 18.01
CA MET A 992 1.24 44.78 18.97
C MET A 992 0.69 45.22 20.34
N ALA A 993 1.08 46.40 20.82
CA ALA A 993 0.55 46.96 22.05
C ALA A 993 -0.98 47.14 21.98
N ASP A 994 -1.48 47.63 20.84
CA ASP A 994 -2.92 47.77 20.59
C ASP A 994 -3.64 46.41 20.55
N LEU A 995 -3.04 45.38 19.93
CA LEU A 995 -3.60 44.02 19.88
C LEU A 995 -3.61 43.34 21.26
N LEU A 996 -2.55 43.48 22.06
CA LEU A 996 -2.50 42.99 23.44
C LEU A 996 -3.55 43.68 24.31
N ALA A 997 -3.70 44.99 24.16
CA ALA A 997 -4.76 45.74 24.84
C ALA A 997 -6.16 45.27 24.40
N ALA A 998 -6.36 45.00 23.11
CA ALA A 998 -7.61 44.46 22.58
C ALA A 998 -7.91 43.06 23.12
N ILE A 999 -6.92 42.16 23.16
CA ILE A 999 -7.06 40.81 23.73
C ILE A 999 -7.47 40.87 25.20
N LYS A 1000 -6.77 41.68 26.01
CA LYS A 1000 -7.12 41.85 27.42
C LYS A 1000 -8.54 42.40 27.57
N THR A 1001 -8.93 43.36 26.73
CA THR A 1001 -10.29 43.91 26.71
C THR A 1001 -11.33 42.85 26.35
N LEU A 1002 -11.03 41.96 25.39
CA LEU A 1002 -11.91 40.86 24.99
C LEU A 1002 -12.01 39.78 26.08
N GLU A 1003 -10.92 39.43 26.75
CA GLU A 1003 -10.92 38.50 27.90
C GLU A 1003 -11.70 39.06 29.10
N ASP A 1004 -11.49 40.33 29.43
CA ASP A 1004 -12.24 41.02 30.47
C ASP A 1004 -13.71 41.14 30.10
N ALA A 1005 -14.03 41.36 28.82
CA ALA A 1005 -15.39 41.32 28.32
C ALA A 1005 -16.02 39.92 28.47
N ILE A 1006 -15.30 38.83 28.17
CA ILE A 1006 -15.79 37.45 28.35
C ILE A 1006 -16.05 37.17 29.84
N ARG A 1007 -15.11 37.50 30.73
CA ARG A 1007 -15.29 37.31 32.18
C ARG A 1007 -16.46 38.11 32.72
N ARG A 1008 -16.61 39.34 32.25
CA ARG A 1008 -17.75 40.19 32.62
C ARG A 1008 -19.07 39.63 32.07
N ILE A 1009 -19.07 39.14 30.83
CA ILE A 1009 -20.25 38.48 30.24
C ILE A 1009 -20.59 37.22 31.04
N ASP A 1010 -19.63 36.41 31.47
CA ASP A 1010 -19.88 35.19 32.24
C ASP A 1010 -20.44 35.49 33.64
N LEU A 1011 -19.88 36.49 34.35
CA LEU A 1011 -20.42 36.95 35.63
C LEU A 1011 -21.81 37.57 35.48
N GLU A 1012 -22.00 38.47 34.52
CA GLU A 1012 -23.31 39.08 34.23
C GLU A 1012 -24.33 38.00 33.82
N THR A 1013 -23.91 36.99 33.06
CA THR A 1013 -24.75 35.86 32.65
C THR A 1013 -25.14 34.99 33.84
N GLN A 1014 -24.19 34.68 34.72
CA GLN A 1014 -24.44 33.89 35.93
C GLN A 1014 -25.42 34.63 36.86
N ASP A 1015 -25.20 35.92 37.09
CA ASP A 1015 -26.08 36.76 37.91
C ASP A 1015 -27.47 36.90 37.27
N LEU A 1016 -27.54 37.11 35.96
CA LEU A 1016 -28.82 37.25 35.26
C LEU A 1016 -29.62 35.94 35.26
N LEU A 1017 -28.95 34.80 35.05
CA LEU A 1017 -29.57 33.48 35.08
C LEU A 1017 -30.01 33.12 36.51
N SER A 1018 -29.21 33.45 37.53
CA SER A 1018 -29.54 33.21 38.94
C SER A 1018 -30.74 34.06 39.38
N ASN A 1019 -30.70 35.36 39.10
CA ASN A 1019 -31.83 36.26 39.38
C ASN A 1019 -33.09 35.84 38.61
N THR A 1020 -32.95 35.38 37.36
CA THR A 1020 -34.08 34.90 36.56
C THR A 1020 -34.64 33.60 37.15
N PHE A 1021 -33.79 32.65 37.53
CA PHE A 1021 -34.23 31.42 38.18
C PHE A 1021 -34.99 31.69 39.47
N GLU A 1022 -34.45 32.55 40.35
CA GLU A 1022 -35.11 32.90 41.61
C GLU A 1022 -36.45 33.61 41.38
N ARG A 1023 -36.50 34.55 40.43
CA ARG A 1023 -37.73 35.28 40.08
C ARG A 1023 -38.77 34.38 39.42
N VAL A 1024 -38.38 33.51 38.48
CA VAL A 1024 -39.30 32.53 37.88
C VAL A 1024 -39.80 31.57 38.95
N ASN A 1025 -38.94 31.11 39.86
CA ASN A 1025 -39.34 30.25 40.97
C ASN A 1025 -40.36 30.95 41.90
N ALA A 1026 -40.15 32.23 42.20
CA ALA A 1026 -41.07 33.04 43.00
C ALA A 1026 -42.42 33.27 42.29
N GLU A 1027 -42.41 33.66 41.01
CA GLU A 1027 -43.63 33.87 40.22
C GLU A 1027 -44.38 32.57 39.96
N PHE A 1028 -43.67 31.46 39.72
CA PHE A 1028 -44.26 30.14 39.60
C PHE A 1028 -44.93 29.72 40.91
N GLY A 1029 -44.27 29.97 42.05
CA GLY A 1029 -44.86 29.77 43.38
C GLY A 1029 -46.07 30.67 43.68
N ARG A 1030 -46.21 31.82 43.02
CA ARG A 1030 -47.36 32.74 43.16
C ARG A 1030 -48.52 32.41 42.21
N MET A 1031 -48.22 32.13 40.94
CA MET A 1031 -49.21 31.85 39.90
C MET A 1031 -49.85 30.46 40.07
N PHE A 1032 -49.10 29.49 40.57
CA PHE A 1032 -49.61 28.14 40.79
C PHE A 1032 -50.82 28.13 41.76
N PRO A 1033 -50.77 28.72 42.97
CA PRO A 1033 -51.93 28.86 43.84
C PRO A 1033 -53.09 29.67 43.24
N GLN A 1034 -52.82 30.67 42.40
CA GLN A 1034 -53.87 31.48 41.77
C GLN A 1034 -54.70 30.69 40.75
N LEU A 1035 -54.04 29.83 39.96
CA LEU A 1035 -54.72 28.97 38.98
C LEU A 1035 -55.41 27.77 39.65
N PHE A 1036 -54.79 27.15 40.67
CA PHE A 1036 -55.34 25.97 41.36
C PHE A 1036 -56.26 26.29 42.56
N GLY A 1037 -56.28 27.53 43.05
CA GLY A 1037 -56.97 27.92 44.29
C GLY A 1037 -56.29 27.44 45.58
N GLY A 1038 -55.00 27.05 45.52
CA GLY A 1038 -54.19 26.52 46.62
C GLY A 1038 -53.01 25.66 46.14
N GLY A 1039 -52.20 25.09 47.04
CA GLY A 1039 -51.02 24.26 46.72
C GLY A 1039 -49.69 25.02 46.71
N GLN A 1040 -48.59 24.34 46.40
CA GLN A 1040 -47.23 24.93 46.29
C GLN A 1040 -46.45 24.31 45.13
N ALA A 1041 -45.66 25.10 44.41
CA ALA A 1041 -44.77 24.60 43.38
C ALA A 1041 -43.43 25.36 43.43
N ARG A 1042 -42.32 24.67 43.13
CA ARG A 1042 -40.97 25.23 43.14
C ARG A 1042 -40.04 24.55 42.12
N LEU A 1043 -38.98 25.24 41.74
CA LEU A 1043 -37.88 24.76 40.90
C LEU A 1043 -36.68 24.35 41.77
N VAL A 1044 -35.99 23.27 41.40
CA VAL A 1044 -34.80 22.74 42.10
C VAL A 1044 -33.68 22.49 41.08
N MET A 1045 -32.44 22.90 41.41
CA MET A 1045 -31.26 22.66 40.58
C MET A 1045 -30.62 21.29 40.89
N THR A 1046 -30.00 20.68 39.89
CA THR A 1046 -29.39 19.33 39.99
C THR A 1046 -27.85 19.34 40.20
N GLY A 1047 -27.18 20.50 40.24
CA GLY A 1047 -25.73 20.62 40.45
C GLY A 1047 -25.29 22.01 40.98
N ASP A 1048 -23.98 22.18 41.22
CA ASP A 1048 -23.43 23.33 41.99
C ASP A 1048 -23.23 24.63 41.18
N SER A 1049 -23.05 24.55 39.86
CA SER A 1049 -22.89 25.72 38.97
C SER A 1049 -24.14 25.91 38.12
N ILE A 1050 -24.78 27.08 38.20
CA ILE A 1050 -26.02 27.38 37.45
C ILE A 1050 -25.84 27.38 35.93
N LEU A 1051 -24.61 27.58 35.44
CA LEU A 1051 -24.31 27.53 34.00
C LEU A 1051 -24.30 26.10 33.44
N GLU A 1052 -24.08 25.10 34.30
CA GLU A 1052 -23.92 23.70 33.92
C GLU A 1052 -25.00 22.76 34.50
N ALA A 1053 -25.65 23.13 35.61
CA ALA A 1053 -26.69 22.34 36.28
C ALA A 1053 -28.03 22.32 35.51
N GLY A 1054 -28.77 21.20 35.57
CA GLY A 1054 -30.15 21.11 35.04
C GLY A 1054 -31.21 21.55 36.07
N VAL A 1055 -32.42 21.89 35.60
CA VAL A 1055 -33.53 22.39 36.44
C VAL A 1055 -34.69 21.39 36.47
N GLN A 1056 -35.15 21.02 37.66
CA GLN A 1056 -36.27 20.11 37.88
C GLN A 1056 -37.46 20.85 38.52
N VAL A 1057 -38.67 20.55 38.04
CA VAL A 1057 -39.92 21.14 38.57
C VAL A 1057 -40.51 20.23 39.64
N MET A 1058 -40.90 20.81 40.78
CA MET A 1058 -41.67 20.13 41.83
C MET A 1058 -43.00 20.85 42.04
N ALA A 1059 -44.13 20.14 41.92
CA ALA A 1059 -45.46 20.71 42.11
C ALA A 1059 -46.28 19.88 43.10
N GLN A 1060 -47.01 20.57 43.98
CA GLN A 1060 -47.85 20.01 45.02
C GLN A 1060 -49.26 20.62 44.95
N PRO A 1061 -50.22 19.96 44.28
CA PRO A 1061 -51.62 20.38 44.28
C PRO A 1061 -52.25 20.30 45.69
N PRO A 1062 -53.30 21.08 45.98
CA PRO A 1062 -53.95 21.09 47.28
C PRO A 1062 -54.47 19.68 47.67
N GLY A 1063 -54.06 19.18 48.84
CA GLY A 1063 -54.54 17.91 49.41
C GLY A 1063 -53.69 16.66 49.12
N LYS A 1064 -52.59 16.74 48.34
CA LYS A 1064 -51.67 15.60 48.05
C LYS A 1064 -50.25 15.83 48.60
N LYS A 1065 -49.51 14.76 48.93
CA LYS A 1065 -48.09 14.82 49.35
C LYS A 1065 -47.14 14.87 48.14
N ASN A 1066 -45.94 15.42 48.34
CA ASN A 1066 -44.89 15.61 47.31
C ASN A 1066 -44.69 14.37 46.42
N SER A 1067 -44.95 14.50 45.12
CA SER A 1067 -44.73 13.47 44.12
C SER A 1067 -44.20 14.08 42.83
N THR A 1068 -43.42 13.31 42.06
CA THR A 1068 -42.88 13.69 40.76
C THR A 1068 -44.00 13.92 39.75
N ILE A 1069 -43.84 14.91 38.86
CA ILE A 1069 -44.91 15.45 38.00
C ILE A 1069 -45.57 14.39 37.09
N HIS A 1070 -44.86 13.32 36.76
CA HIS A 1070 -45.38 12.21 35.97
C HIS A 1070 -46.65 11.57 36.57
N LEU A 1071 -46.87 11.69 37.89
CA LEU A 1071 -48.00 11.10 38.62
C LEU A 1071 -49.25 12.01 38.75
N LEU A 1072 -49.24 13.21 38.14
CA LEU A 1072 -50.38 14.13 38.15
C LEU A 1072 -51.42 13.83 37.05
N SER A 1073 -52.68 14.24 37.26
CA SER A 1073 -53.77 14.12 36.27
C SER A 1073 -53.50 14.99 35.02
N GLY A 1074 -54.06 14.64 33.85
CA GLY A 1074 -53.85 15.38 32.59
C GLY A 1074 -54.19 16.88 32.67
N GLY A 1075 -55.30 17.23 33.33
CA GLY A 1075 -55.67 18.64 33.58
C GLY A 1075 -54.76 19.34 34.60
N GLU A 1076 -54.30 18.62 35.63
CA GLU A 1076 -53.34 19.14 36.62
C GLU A 1076 -51.95 19.38 35.98
N LYS A 1077 -51.51 18.50 35.07
CA LYS A 1077 -50.29 18.70 34.28
C LYS A 1077 -50.42 19.91 33.37
N ALA A 1078 -51.53 20.05 32.65
CA ALA A 1078 -51.78 21.21 31.79
C ALA A 1078 -51.75 22.52 32.58
N LEU A 1079 -52.44 22.60 33.73
CA LEU A 1079 -52.44 23.79 34.58
C LEU A 1079 -51.08 24.10 35.21
N THR A 1080 -50.32 23.08 35.63
CA THR A 1080 -48.96 23.26 36.14
C THR A 1080 -48.01 23.79 35.06
N ALA A 1081 -48.15 23.30 33.83
CA ALA A 1081 -47.36 23.76 32.70
C ALA A 1081 -47.73 25.18 32.30
N ILE A 1082 -49.04 25.48 32.26
CA ILE A 1082 -49.55 26.83 32.01
C ILE A 1082 -49.02 27.81 33.06
N ALA A 1083 -49.02 27.44 34.33
CA ALA A 1083 -48.45 28.26 35.41
C ALA A 1083 -46.94 28.51 35.24
N LEU A 1084 -46.17 27.48 34.85
CA LEU A 1084 -44.73 27.62 34.62
C LEU A 1084 -44.43 28.47 33.38
N VAL A 1085 -45.14 28.23 32.27
CA VAL A 1085 -44.96 28.97 31.02
C VAL A 1085 -45.34 30.44 31.22
N PHE A 1086 -46.42 30.75 31.94
CA PHE A 1086 -46.77 32.13 32.24
C PHE A 1086 -45.82 32.79 33.25
N ALA A 1087 -45.27 32.05 34.22
CA ALA A 1087 -44.24 32.57 35.12
C ALA A 1087 -42.95 32.94 34.36
N ILE A 1088 -42.54 32.11 33.41
CA ILE A 1088 -41.44 32.38 32.48
C ILE A 1088 -41.77 33.61 31.61
N PHE A 1089 -42.99 33.67 31.08
CA PHE A 1089 -43.44 34.75 30.21
C PHE A 1089 -43.52 36.13 30.91
N GLN A 1090 -43.88 36.17 32.20
CA GLN A 1090 -44.02 37.43 32.94
C GLN A 1090 -42.68 38.15 33.17
N LEU A 1091 -41.56 37.42 33.16
CA LEU A 1091 -40.24 38.05 33.29
C LEU A 1091 -39.81 38.81 32.04
N ASN A 1092 -40.04 38.25 30.84
CA ASN A 1092 -39.73 38.89 29.58
C ASN A 1092 -40.94 38.78 28.62
N PRO A 1093 -41.87 39.74 28.68
CA PRO A 1093 -43.11 39.66 27.93
C PRO A 1093 -42.80 39.79 26.43
N ALA A 1094 -43.12 38.74 25.68
CA ALA A 1094 -43.05 38.76 24.24
C ALA A 1094 -44.03 39.84 23.69
N PRO A 1095 -43.74 40.44 22.52
CA PRO A 1095 -44.61 41.47 21.93
C PRO A 1095 -45.99 40.96 21.55
N PHE A 1096 -46.10 39.67 21.20
CA PHE A 1096 -47.36 38.96 21.07
C PHE A 1096 -47.22 37.51 21.57
N CYS A 1097 -48.33 36.90 21.97
CA CYS A 1097 -48.41 35.51 22.38
C CYS A 1097 -49.50 34.80 21.57
N LEU A 1098 -49.17 33.65 21.00
CA LEU A 1098 -50.09 32.84 20.22
C LEU A 1098 -50.47 31.57 20.98
N LEU A 1099 -51.76 31.33 21.20
CA LEU A 1099 -52.28 30.20 21.97
C LEU A 1099 -53.23 29.36 21.10
N ASP A 1100 -52.89 28.11 20.77
CA ASP A 1100 -53.72 27.20 19.99
C ASP A 1100 -54.34 26.11 20.89
N GLU A 1101 -55.66 26.20 21.13
CA GLU A 1101 -56.46 25.21 21.87
C GLU A 1101 -55.93 24.83 23.27
N VAL A 1102 -55.30 25.79 23.96
CA VAL A 1102 -54.70 25.61 25.29
C VAL A 1102 -55.74 25.32 26.38
N ASP A 1103 -57.00 25.71 26.15
CA ASP A 1103 -58.15 25.54 27.02
C ASP A 1103 -58.91 24.21 26.82
N ALA A 1104 -58.55 23.42 25.81
CA ALA A 1104 -59.21 22.14 25.53
C ALA A 1104 -59.20 21.11 26.69
N PRO A 1105 -58.15 20.98 27.53
CA PRO A 1105 -58.13 20.07 28.66
C PRO A 1105 -58.61 20.70 29.99
N LEU A 1106 -59.13 21.95 29.97
CA LEU A 1106 -59.58 22.68 31.16
C LEU A 1106 -61.10 22.55 31.36
N ASP A 1107 -61.54 22.56 32.61
CA ASP A 1107 -62.96 22.69 32.96
C ASP A 1107 -63.39 24.17 32.95
N ASP A 1108 -64.70 24.44 33.01
CA ASP A 1108 -65.24 25.81 32.91
C ASP A 1108 -64.70 26.74 34.02
N ALA A 1109 -64.55 26.22 35.25
CA ALA A 1109 -64.05 26.99 36.40
C ALA A 1109 -62.57 27.36 36.29
N ASN A 1110 -61.73 26.48 35.75
CA ASN A 1110 -60.31 26.80 35.50
C ASN A 1110 -60.14 27.61 34.21
N THR A 1111 -61.03 27.45 33.22
CA THR A 1111 -61.08 28.29 32.01
C THR A 1111 -61.38 29.75 32.36
N GLU A 1112 -62.29 30.01 33.31
CA GLU A 1112 -62.57 31.38 33.77
C GLU A 1112 -61.35 32.01 34.47
N ARG A 1113 -60.65 31.24 35.32
CA ARG A 1113 -59.41 31.69 35.97
C ARG A 1113 -58.30 31.96 34.96
N TYR A 1114 -58.17 31.12 33.95
CA TYR A 1114 -57.27 31.31 32.82
C TYR A 1114 -57.63 32.59 32.02
N ALA A 1115 -58.91 32.79 31.69
CA ALA A 1115 -59.37 33.98 30.96
C ALA A 1115 -59.11 35.29 31.71
N ARG A 1116 -59.29 35.29 33.04
CA ARG A 1116 -58.94 36.44 33.90
C ARG A 1116 -57.43 36.72 33.88
N LEU A 1117 -56.61 35.69 33.97
CA LEU A 1117 -55.15 35.83 33.91
C LEU A 1117 -54.69 36.38 32.54
N VAL A 1118 -55.22 35.84 31.44
CA VAL A 1118 -54.93 36.32 30.07
C VAL A 1118 -55.38 37.78 29.91
N THR A 1119 -56.54 38.15 30.46
CA THR A 1119 -57.03 39.53 30.43
C THR A 1119 -56.11 40.49 31.19
N GLU A 1120 -55.63 40.11 32.37
CA GLU A 1120 -54.68 40.94 33.14
C GLU A 1120 -53.35 41.11 32.41
N MET A 1121 -52.83 40.03 31.82
CA MET A 1121 -51.58 40.05 31.06
C MET A 1121 -51.70 40.80 29.72
N SER A 1122 -52.90 40.86 29.13
CA SER A 1122 -53.15 41.52 27.83
C SER A 1122 -52.93 43.04 27.83
N ARG A 1123 -52.78 43.66 29.02
CA ARG A 1123 -52.41 45.08 29.15
C ARG A 1123 -51.00 45.37 28.65
N GLY A 1124 -50.11 44.39 28.66
CA GLY A 1124 -48.70 44.52 28.28
C GLY A 1124 -48.31 43.79 26.99
N THR A 1125 -49.07 42.76 26.60
CA THR A 1125 -48.78 41.91 25.43
C THR A 1125 -50.04 41.65 24.60
N GLN A 1126 -49.88 41.61 23.28
CA GLN A 1126 -50.95 41.22 22.36
C GLN A 1126 -51.18 39.69 22.41
N PHE A 1127 -52.39 39.24 22.74
CA PHE A 1127 -52.77 37.83 22.72
C PHE A 1127 -53.57 37.51 21.47
N LEU A 1128 -53.13 36.50 20.73
CA LEU A 1128 -53.86 35.94 19.59
C LEU A 1128 -54.14 34.46 19.91
N PHE A 1129 -55.39 34.14 20.22
CA PHE A 1129 -55.76 32.80 20.67
C PHE A 1129 -56.77 32.15 19.72
N ILE A 1130 -56.62 30.85 19.55
CA ILE A 1130 -57.50 29.98 18.76
C ILE A 1130 -58.21 29.08 19.76
N SER A 1131 -59.53 29.26 19.90
CA SER A 1131 -60.32 28.47 20.83
C SER A 1131 -61.71 28.17 20.26
N HIS A 1132 -62.28 27.07 20.74
CA HIS A 1132 -63.66 26.65 20.53
C HIS A 1132 -64.55 26.83 21.78
N ASN A 1133 -63.97 27.23 22.92
CA ASN A 1133 -64.67 27.45 24.17
C ASN A 1133 -65.33 28.83 24.20
N LYS A 1134 -66.63 28.88 24.52
CA LYS A 1134 -67.41 30.12 24.59
C LYS A 1134 -66.84 31.12 25.59
N ILE A 1135 -66.39 30.67 26.77
CA ILE A 1135 -65.83 31.52 27.83
C ILE A 1135 -64.53 32.20 27.35
N ALA A 1136 -63.71 31.49 26.57
CA ALA A 1136 -62.49 32.03 25.99
C ALA A 1136 -62.79 32.96 24.80
N MET A 1137 -63.88 32.77 24.04
CA MET A 1137 -64.26 33.69 22.97
C MET A 1137 -64.73 35.05 23.51
N GLU A 1138 -65.42 35.07 24.64
CA GLU A 1138 -65.95 36.30 25.27
C GLU A 1138 -64.85 37.26 25.74
N MET A 1139 -63.62 36.78 26.02
CA MET A 1139 -62.49 37.65 26.37
C MET A 1139 -61.85 38.35 25.17
N ALA A 1140 -62.21 38.00 23.92
CA ALA A 1140 -61.66 38.63 22.71
C ALA A 1140 -62.19 40.06 22.53
N GLU A 1141 -61.30 41.02 22.24
CA GLU A 1141 -61.67 42.37 21.78
C GLU A 1141 -62.09 42.35 20.30
N GLN A 1142 -61.51 41.43 19.52
CA GLN A 1142 -61.79 41.28 18.09
C GLN A 1142 -61.88 39.80 17.73
N LEU A 1143 -62.89 39.40 16.95
CA LEU A 1143 -63.03 38.04 16.44
C LEU A 1143 -62.76 37.96 14.94
N VAL A 1144 -61.78 37.15 14.56
CA VAL A 1144 -61.45 36.87 13.16
C VAL A 1144 -62.01 35.50 12.79
N GLY A 1145 -63.06 35.51 11.97
CA GLY A 1145 -63.69 34.32 11.45
C GLY A 1145 -62.93 33.74 10.25
N VAL A 1146 -62.61 32.44 10.30
CA VAL A 1146 -62.08 31.70 9.15
C VAL A 1146 -63.16 30.76 8.63
N THR A 1147 -63.51 30.89 7.34
CA THR A 1147 -64.55 30.09 6.69
C THR A 1147 -64.03 29.44 5.42
N MET A 1148 -64.70 28.38 4.98
CA MET A 1148 -64.44 27.72 3.70
C MET A 1148 -65.67 27.89 2.80
N GLN A 1149 -65.61 28.84 1.87
CA GLN A 1149 -66.68 29.00 0.87
C GLN A 1149 -66.58 27.95 -0.24
N GLU A 1150 -65.36 27.53 -0.58
CA GLU A 1150 -65.07 26.43 -1.51
C GLU A 1150 -64.35 25.32 -0.75
N GLN A 1151 -64.67 24.05 -1.03
CA GLN A 1151 -63.97 22.93 -0.40
C GLN A 1151 -62.47 22.99 -0.73
N GLY A 1152 -61.64 23.04 0.31
CA GLY A 1152 -60.18 23.12 0.22
C GLY A 1152 -59.59 24.55 0.17
N VAL A 1153 -60.39 25.62 0.11
CA VAL A 1153 -59.89 27.01 0.07
C VAL A 1153 -60.45 27.84 1.23
N SER A 1154 -59.57 28.29 2.12
CA SER A 1154 -59.93 29.10 3.29
C SER A 1154 -59.98 30.59 2.95
N ARG A 1155 -60.98 31.31 3.50
CA ARG A 1155 -61.14 32.78 3.43
C ARG A 1155 -61.42 33.37 4.80
N VAL A 1156 -61.07 34.64 4.96
CA VAL A 1156 -61.15 35.37 6.23
C VAL A 1156 -62.30 36.36 6.20
N VAL A 1157 -63.05 36.41 7.30
CA VAL A 1157 -64.10 37.40 7.57
C VAL A 1157 -63.80 37.99 8.95
N ALA A 1158 -63.43 39.26 9.03
CA ALA A 1158 -63.18 39.94 10.30
C ALA A 1158 -64.47 40.58 10.83
N VAL A 1159 -64.79 40.37 12.11
CA VAL A 1159 -65.90 41.02 12.81
C VAL A 1159 -65.34 41.70 14.05
N ASP A 1160 -65.60 43.00 14.18
CA ASP A 1160 -65.26 43.77 15.38
C ASP A 1160 -66.37 43.60 16.42
N MET A 1161 -66.03 43.16 17.63
CA MET A 1161 -67.01 42.90 18.68
C MET A 1161 -67.66 44.19 19.20
N GLU A 1162 -66.94 45.32 19.23
CA GLU A 1162 -67.50 46.61 19.63
C GLU A 1162 -68.53 47.13 18.59
N ALA A 1163 -68.26 46.92 17.30
CA ALA A 1163 -69.20 47.28 16.23
C ALA A 1163 -70.41 46.32 16.14
N ALA A 1164 -70.22 45.04 16.46
CA ALA A 1164 -71.29 44.05 16.49
C ALA A 1164 -72.25 44.24 17.67
N LEU A 1165 -71.73 44.62 18.84
CA LEU A 1165 -72.55 44.99 20.01
C LEU A 1165 -73.38 46.27 19.75
N GLY A 1166 -72.83 47.24 19.02
CA GLY A 1166 -73.57 48.45 18.60
C GLY A 1166 -74.64 48.24 17.52
N LEU A 1167 -74.57 47.13 16.75
CA LEU A 1167 -75.59 46.73 15.77
C LEU A 1167 -76.68 45.81 16.36
N ALA A 1168 -76.46 45.26 17.57
CA ALA A 1168 -77.43 44.45 18.31
C ALA A 1168 -78.35 45.29 19.24
N GLU A 1169 -78.03 46.58 19.44
CA GLU A 1169 -78.85 47.56 20.18
C GLU A 1169 -79.68 48.49 19.25
N ILE A 1170 -79.77 48.19 17.96
CA ILE A 1170 -80.76 48.74 17.00
C ILE A 1170 -81.71 47.61 16.59
#